data_AF-A0A947AR77-F1
#
_entry.id   AF-A0A947AR77-F1
#
_cell.length_a   1.000
_cell.length_b   1.000
_cell.length_c   1.000
_cell.angle_alpha   90.00
_cell.angle_beta   90.00
_cell.angle_gamma   90.00
#
_symmetry.space_group_name_H-M   'P 1'
#
loop_
_entity.id
_entity.type
_entity.pdbx_description
1 polymer ?
#
loop_
_entity_poly.entity_id
_entity_poly.type
_entity_poly.pdbx_seq_one_letter_code
_entity_poly.pdbx_strand_id
1 'polypeptide(L)'
;MTKIYSKYKSLIFEELEPRLLFSADGAEALAADAVEQTIEEPPIIIIVPGDQDQSTEVNSSQESNDTNYTSVEATDNTGAEQNLDDQQSSDTTSTTAGHIEDGTSTADNDISPEISKQELDTADTLGEPQQDKSTDISTFTTENNFTSSEEETETTLYTVSKELVLINDSVKDYEKLVDAIVLTDEATRSFEVFLLDNEQDGIDQVSSILSDTRDLDALHIITHGKEGSLALGSDWLETDDLLANKDTVSAWGDSFTENGDILLYGCNIGLDDSNSLTTTLAALTNTDVASSDDVTGHSDLSGDWQLELASGDIETEIALNSMTQAEWRATLAPDAGYGVFSNTTDTPSFTYWNGSSFVIAGDTDTLSARYRIMQGAEAPTRDERIVVGVDAAGVVIGEIGNGSGWNMFSLGKLGEVSESYWYGVEVAYEQLSGDAVVVWNDNAQAIGDKLRYAVWNGSSWSTSPTSISAYAGNEPQNMKLAFDPGSDTMALVVNDVTADDYAMIWDGTAWGSAIPLDSSGTAESDQSAIGVAFEAHTGRALITYGKNSDTDIYYRIWNGSTWEDEASLTAPTEISGEARWVTSATDYASNNIVLGVTTANNEAWLCIWNGSSWETPLEVGTATTGLIYPNLAVGFETASGHALAAYGEGIQTEFRYRTWDSASGWSSEQIGPDLGVVSNSMTLDSSPASDQLMLSVQDENSELHYLAWNGSSWGTDNILSTNTGEVKNQPFVFIYDQDGMLVELNEAPVNSVPATQYTAIDTPVVFSSGNGNLISITDSDDTSVEVTLDATEGTISLNGISGLSFSDGSGTGDTAMTFSG
;
A
#
# COMPACT_ATOMS: atom_id res chain seq x y z
N MET A 1 -18.94 17.91 2.04
CA MET A 1 -18.51 18.76 0.90
C MET A 1 -17.86 20.08 1.34
N THR A 2 -16.54 20.19 1.16
CA THR A 2 -15.72 21.34 1.54
C THR A 2 -15.19 22.05 0.28
N LYS A 3 -15.66 23.27 -0.01
CA LYS A 3 -15.13 24.08 -1.12
C LYS A 3 -13.75 24.65 -0.77
N ILE A 4 -12.69 24.18 -1.43
CA ILE A 4 -11.27 24.39 -1.02
C ILE A 4 -10.79 25.85 -1.14
N TYR A 5 -11.55 26.72 -1.83
CA TYR A 5 -11.25 28.14 -2.14
C TYR A 5 -10.79 29.07 -0.99
N SER A 6 -10.82 28.65 0.28
CA SER A 6 -10.49 29.52 1.43
C SER A 6 -9.01 29.49 1.88
N LYS A 7 -8.21 28.47 1.53
CA LYS A 7 -6.86 28.29 2.10
C LYS A 7 -5.79 29.20 1.48
N TYR A 8 -5.92 29.56 0.20
CA TYR A 8 -4.81 30.16 -0.58
C TYR A 8 -4.94 31.66 -0.94
N LYS A 9 -6.02 32.35 -0.56
CA LYS A 9 -6.25 33.76 -1.00
C LYS A 9 -5.66 34.83 -0.07
N SER A 10 -4.35 34.79 0.19
CA SER A 10 -3.58 35.99 0.57
C SER A 10 -2.07 35.78 0.47
N LEU A 11 -1.48 36.21 -0.66
CA LEU A 11 -0.11 36.73 -0.75
C LEU A 11 0.09 37.52 -2.07
N ILE A 12 -0.80 38.50 -2.32
CA ILE A 12 -0.53 39.51 -3.36
C ILE A 12 0.57 40.43 -2.83
N PHE A 13 1.81 40.22 -3.29
CA PHE A 13 2.88 41.20 -3.11
C PHE A 13 2.58 42.42 -4.00
N GLU A 14 2.10 43.49 -3.39
CA GLU A 14 1.88 44.77 -4.07
C GLU A 14 3.24 45.32 -4.57
N GLU A 15 3.34 45.60 -5.86
CA GLU A 15 4.59 45.98 -6.52
C GLU A 15 5.10 47.33 -5.98
N LEU A 16 6.23 47.32 -5.28
CA LEU A 16 6.79 48.52 -4.65
C LEU A 16 7.36 49.51 -5.67
N GLU A 17 6.55 50.47 -6.13
CA GLU A 17 7.04 51.57 -6.94
C GLU A 17 8.19 52.35 -6.24
N PRO A 18 9.31 52.63 -6.94
CA PRO A 18 10.49 53.27 -6.36
C PRO A 18 10.28 54.77 -6.13
N ARG A 19 9.67 55.14 -5.00
CA ARG A 19 9.53 56.55 -4.58
C ARG A 19 10.84 57.16 -4.08
N LEU A 20 11.48 57.92 -4.97
CA LEU A 20 12.58 58.85 -4.66
C LEU A 20 12.24 59.80 -3.50
N LEU A 21 12.98 59.71 -2.40
CA LEU A 21 12.90 60.62 -1.25
C LEU A 21 14.10 61.57 -1.21
N PHE A 22 13.83 62.88 -1.26
CA PHE A 22 14.84 63.94 -1.09
C PHE A 22 14.72 64.63 0.28
N SER A 23 15.77 64.47 1.09
CA SER A 23 16.38 65.43 2.03
C SER A 23 15.56 66.12 3.16
N ALA A 24 16.09 65.94 4.38
CA ALA A 24 16.57 67.00 5.32
C ALA A 24 15.88 67.18 6.70
N ASP A 25 16.75 67.12 7.73
CA ASP A 25 16.74 67.74 9.07
C ASP A 25 15.61 67.47 10.09
N GLY A 26 15.98 67.07 11.33
CA GLY A 26 15.01 67.00 12.44
C GLY A 26 15.38 66.39 13.82
N ALA A 27 16.66 66.36 14.24
CA ALA A 27 17.18 66.13 15.61
C ALA A 27 16.35 65.44 16.75
N GLU A 28 16.88 64.31 17.23
CA GLU A 28 17.11 63.89 18.64
C GLU A 28 16.03 63.94 19.76
N ALA A 29 15.66 62.75 20.27
CA ALA A 29 15.53 62.39 21.72
C ALA A 29 15.36 60.85 21.84
N LEU A 30 16.27 60.06 22.43
CA LEU A 30 16.57 59.81 23.86
C LEU A 30 15.46 59.11 24.69
N ALA A 31 15.45 57.76 24.68
CA ALA A 31 15.18 56.82 25.79
C ALA A 31 15.39 55.38 25.23
N ALA A 32 16.16 54.42 25.77
CA ALA A 32 16.50 53.97 27.13
C ALA A 32 15.74 52.69 27.55
N ASP A 33 16.48 51.58 27.61
CA ASP A 33 16.30 50.29 28.31
C ASP A 33 14.98 49.49 28.24
N ALA A 34 15.06 48.30 27.62
CA ALA A 34 14.64 47.04 28.24
C ALA A 34 15.38 45.82 27.63
N VAL A 35 15.80 44.91 28.51
CA VAL A 35 16.65 43.72 28.29
C VAL A 35 16.01 42.70 27.32
N GLU A 36 16.75 42.19 26.32
CA GLU A 36 17.61 40.98 26.38
C GLU A 36 16.82 39.65 26.41
N GLN A 37 16.67 39.04 25.24
CA GLN A 37 16.56 37.58 25.10
C GLN A 37 17.26 37.17 23.80
N THR A 38 18.24 36.28 23.91
CA THR A 38 19.15 35.89 22.83
C THR A 38 18.58 34.70 22.06
N ILE A 39 18.57 34.78 20.73
CA ILE A 39 18.40 33.64 19.83
C ILE A 39 19.67 33.59 18.97
N GLU A 40 20.38 32.47 18.99
CA GLU A 40 21.49 32.22 18.06
C GLU A 40 20.95 31.50 16.81
N GLU A 41 21.18 32.06 15.63
CA GLU A 41 20.92 31.41 14.35
C GLU A 41 22.12 30.53 13.93
N PRO A 42 21.89 29.35 13.33
CA PRO A 42 22.97 28.55 12.75
C PRO A 42 23.45 29.15 11.40
N PRO A 43 24.71 28.93 11.01
CA PRO A 43 25.30 29.59 9.84
C PRO A 43 24.89 28.94 8.51
N ILE A 44 24.49 29.79 7.55
CA ILE A 44 24.28 29.42 6.14
C ILE A 44 25.61 29.03 5.49
N ILE A 45 25.71 27.80 4.97
CA ILE A 45 26.84 27.35 4.15
C ILE A 45 26.49 27.55 2.67
N ILE A 46 27.25 28.41 1.99
CA ILE A 46 27.17 28.60 0.54
C ILE A 46 28.20 27.66 -0.12
N ILE A 47 27.71 26.72 -0.94
CA ILE A 47 28.58 25.89 -1.80
C ILE A 47 28.66 26.54 -3.18
N VAL A 48 29.87 26.73 -3.69
CA VAL A 48 30.16 27.16 -5.06
C VAL A 48 30.95 26.04 -5.75
N PRO A 49 30.54 25.55 -6.94
CA PRO A 49 31.24 24.47 -7.63
C PRO A 49 32.54 24.96 -8.29
N GLY A 50 33.59 24.14 -8.28
CA GLY A 50 34.90 24.48 -8.81
C GLY A 50 35.76 23.25 -9.11
N ASP A 51 36.14 23.13 -10.38
CA ASP A 51 36.56 21.91 -11.09
C ASP A 51 38.07 21.56 -11.03
N GLN A 52 38.39 20.29 -11.29
CA GLN A 52 39.65 19.68 -11.82
C GLN A 52 41.03 19.66 -11.08
N ASP A 53 41.63 18.46 -11.19
CA ASP A 53 43.04 18.07 -11.48
C ASP A 53 44.18 17.93 -10.42
N GLN A 54 44.60 16.66 -10.25
CA GLN A 54 45.97 16.09 -10.22
C GLN A 54 47.09 16.71 -9.36
N SER A 55 47.66 15.91 -8.43
CA SER A 55 49.12 15.54 -8.46
C SER A 55 49.61 14.59 -7.35
N THR A 56 50.09 13.41 -7.79
CA THR A 56 51.30 12.66 -7.35
C THR A 56 51.94 12.82 -5.95
N GLU A 57 51.92 11.70 -5.20
CA GLU A 57 53.10 10.91 -4.74
C GLU A 57 53.92 11.27 -3.46
N VAL A 58 54.47 10.21 -2.82
CA VAL A 58 55.65 10.13 -1.91
C VAL A 58 55.46 10.06 -0.36
N ASN A 59 55.15 8.83 0.12
CA ASN A 59 56.04 7.94 0.93
C ASN A 59 56.44 8.17 2.42
N SER A 60 56.36 7.05 3.18
CA SER A 60 57.24 6.55 4.27
C SER A 60 57.20 7.10 5.72
N SER A 61 56.77 6.26 6.67
CA SER A 61 57.60 5.57 7.72
C SER A 61 56.68 4.99 8.83
N GLN A 62 56.58 3.67 9.06
CA GLN A 62 57.49 2.73 9.76
C GLN A 62 57.62 2.88 11.30
N GLU A 63 57.01 1.95 12.05
CA GLU A 63 57.52 1.22 13.25
C GLU A 63 56.34 0.36 13.79
N SER A 64 56.18 -0.94 13.53
CA SER A 64 56.97 -2.12 13.93
C SER A 64 57.24 -2.26 15.43
N ASN A 65 56.50 -3.16 16.10
CA ASN A 65 57.01 -3.94 17.23
C ASN A 65 56.42 -5.35 17.15
N ASP A 66 57.27 -6.35 17.37
CA ASP A 66 57.02 -7.78 17.16
C ASP A 66 57.72 -8.59 18.28
N THR A 67 57.52 -9.92 18.30
CA THR A 67 58.17 -10.95 19.14
C THR A 67 57.60 -11.16 20.55
N ASN A 68 57.49 -12.39 21.10
CA ASN A 68 57.59 -13.76 20.56
C ASN A 68 57.11 -14.78 21.63
N TYR A 69 56.70 -16.01 21.25
CA TYR A 69 57.37 -17.31 21.60
C TYR A 69 56.46 -18.59 21.53
N THR A 70 56.69 -19.38 20.47
CA THR A 70 56.85 -20.86 20.39
C THR A 70 55.79 -21.88 20.88
N SER A 71 55.11 -22.50 19.90
CA SER A 71 55.26 -23.91 19.42
C SER A 71 55.66 -25.07 20.36
N VAL A 72 54.93 -26.21 20.25
CA VAL A 72 55.46 -27.60 20.30
C VAL A 72 54.68 -28.50 19.30
N GLU A 73 55.41 -29.37 18.59
CA GLU A 73 55.00 -30.44 17.64
C GLU A 73 54.35 -31.68 18.34
N ALA A 74 53.88 -32.78 17.73
CA ALA A 74 53.25 -33.16 16.44
C ALA A 74 53.00 -34.69 16.50
N THR A 75 52.14 -35.29 15.65
CA THR A 75 52.33 -36.66 15.11
C THR A 75 51.37 -36.96 13.95
N ASP A 76 51.91 -37.51 12.87
CA ASP A 76 51.18 -38.06 11.71
C ASP A 76 50.40 -39.35 12.03
N ASN A 77 49.42 -39.69 11.18
CA ASN A 77 49.48 -41.00 10.51
C ASN A 77 48.78 -41.00 9.13
N THR A 78 49.40 -41.69 8.17
CA THR A 78 48.95 -41.84 6.77
C THR A 78 48.28 -43.19 6.52
N GLY A 79 47.39 -43.27 5.53
CA GLY A 79 46.91 -44.56 4.99
C GLY A 79 46.14 -44.40 3.68
N ALA A 80 46.66 -44.98 2.60
CA ALA A 80 46.02 -45.02 1.28
C ALA A 80 46.00 -46.47 0.78
N GLU A 81 45.01 -46.86 -0.03
CA GLU A 81 45.10 -48.04 -0.89
C GLU A 81 44.14 -47.97 -2.10
N GLN A 82 44.52 -48.59 -3.21
CA GLN A 82 43.79 -48.71 -4.48
C GLN A 82 43.55 -50.19 -4.83
N ASN A 83 42.70 -50.41 -5.86
CA ASN A 83 42.43 -51.64 -6.65
C ASN A 83 41.09 -52.32 -6.31
N LEU A 84 40.35 -52.97 -7.21
CA LEU A 84 40.14 -53.07 -8.68
C LEU A 84 39.27 -54.34 -8.88
N ASP A 85 38.62 -54.49 -10.04
CA ASP A 85 38.07 -55.76 -10.61
C ASP A 85 36.86 -56.43 -9.87
N ASP A 86 35.77 -56.91 -10.49
CA ASP A 86 35.49 -57.21 -11.91
C ASP A 86 34.03 -57.72 -12.16
N GLN A 87 33.54 -57.63 -13.41
CA GLN A 87 32.48 -58.45 -14.09
C GLN A 87 31.01 -58.46 -13.52
N GLN A 88 29.92 -58.66 -14.30
CA GLN A 88 29.77 -59.09 -15.70
C GLN A 88 28.37 -58.81 -16.32
N SER A 89 28.34 -58.72 -17.67
CA SER A 89 27.27 -59.22 -18.58
C SER A 89 25.91 -58.46 -18.65
N SER A 90 25.28 -58.23 -19.81
CA SER A 90 25.65 -58.50 -21.22
C SER A 90 24.81 -57.69 -22.22
N ASP A 91 25.46 -57.29 -23.31
CA ASP A 91 24.88 -56.80 -24.57
C ASP A 91 24.45 -57.97 -25.50
N THR A 92 23.40 -57.79 -26.32
CA THR A 92 23.31 -58.43 -27.65
C THR A 92 22.43 -57.64 -28.64
N THR A 93 22.98 -57.49 -29.85
CA THR A 93 22.49 -56.75 -31.03
C THR A 93 21.63 -57.57 -32.01
N SER A 94 20.87 -56.89 -32.88
CA SER A 94 20.51 -57.32 -34.27
C SER A 94 19.81 -56.15 -34.99
N THR A 95 20.18 -55.54 -36.12
CA THR A 95 20.75 -55.90 -37.45
C THR A 95 19.77 -56.18 -38.61
N THR A 96 19.39 -55.11 -39.33
CA THR A 96 19.67 -54.89 -40.78
C THR A 96 18.80 -55.50 -41.93
N ALA A 97 18.10 -54.60 -42.65
CA ALA A 97 17.93 -54.43 -44.13
C ALA A 97 16.84 -55.10 -45.02
N GLY A 98 16.22 -54.24 -45.86
CA GLY A 98 15.74 -54.48 -47.26
C GLY A 98 14.22 -54.71 -47.47
N HIS A 99 13.55 -54.40 -48.60
CA HIS A 99 13.82 -53.60 -49.83
C HIS A 99 12.54 -53.57 -50.72
N ILE A 100 12.38 -52.59 -51.65
CA ILE A 100 11.46 -52.50 -52.85
C ILE A 100 10.09 -51.78 -52.74
N GLU A 101 9.95 -50.68 -53.54
CA GLU A 101 8.84 -50.13 -54.41
C GLU A 101 7.36 -50.24 -53.98
N ASP A 102 6.39 -49.36 -54.31
CA ASP A 102 6.24 -48.13 -55.14
C ASP A 102 5.00 -47.33 -54.60
N GLY A 103 4.68 -46.06 -54.90
CA GLY A 103 5.28 -45.01 -55.74
C GLY A 103 4.33 -43.82 -55.98
N THR A 104 4.84 -42.72 -56.58
CA THR A 104 4.14 -41.46 -57.00
C THR A 104 3.56 -40.56 -55.88
N SER A 105 3.59 -39.22 -55.97
CA SER A 105 4.44 -38.28 -56.73
C SER A 105 4.21 -36.84 -56.21
N THR A 106 5.29 -36.03 -56.07
CA THR A 106 5.40 -34.58 -56.41
C THR A 106 4.24 -33.62 -56.04
N ALA A 107 4.41 -32.42 -55.49
CA ALA A 107 5.53 -31.46 -55.46
C ALA A 107 4.96 -30.13 -54.88
N ASP A 108 5.70 -29.10 -54.46
CA ASP A 108 7.14 -28.90 -54.36
C ASP A 108 7.45 -27.72 -53.41
N ASN A 109 8.64 -27.80 -52.79
CA ASN A 109 9.59 -26.73 -52.43
C ASN A 109 9.08 -25.47 -51.69
N ASP A 110 9.44 -25.15 -50.43
CA ASP A 110 10.70 -25.32 -49.66
C ASP A 110 11.82 -24.31 -50.02
N ILE A 111 12.74 -24.13 -49.04
CA ILE A 111 14.08 -23.50 -49.07
C ILE A 111 14.16 -22.07 -48.51
N SER A 112 14.22 -22.00 -47.17
CA SER A 112 15.20 -21.21 -46.40
C SER A 112 16.66 -21.71 -46.68
N PRO A 113 17.79 -21.04 -46.34
CA PRO A 113 18.01 -20.32 -45.07
C PRO A 113 19.03 -19.13 -45.02
N GLU A 114 19.16 -18.60 -43.79
CA GLU A 114 20.30 -17.93 -43.11
C GLU A 114 21.60 -17.51 -43.85
N ILE A 115 22.17 -16.35 -43.44
CA ILE A 115 23.41 -16.24 -42.61
C ILE A 115 23.73 -14.75 -42.32
N SER A 116 24.49 -14.47 -41.24
CA SER A 116 24.73 -13.13 -40.66
C SER A 116 26.13 -12.53 -40.89
N LYS A 117 26.31 -11.28 -40.40
CA LYS A 117 27.54 -10.64 -39.86
C LYS A 117 28.54 -9.87 -40.77
N GLN A 118 28.66 -8.56 -40.46
CA GLN A 118 29.85 -7.88 -39.89
C GLN A 118 31.00 -7.31 -40.79
N GLU A 119 31.08 -5.97 -40.80
CA GLU A 119 32.24 -5.03 -40.76
C GLU A 119 33.33 -4.82 -41.85
N LEU A 120 33.79 -3.55 -41.85
CA LEU A 120 35.11 -2.94 -42.16
C LEU A 120 35.54 -2.50 -43.59
N ASP A 121 35.44 -1.17 -43.80
CA ASP A 121 36.46 -0.18 -44.24
C ASP A 121 37.43 -0.44 -45.44
N THR A 122 37.50 0.52 -46.40
CA THR A 122 38.71 1.32 -46.73
C THR A 122 38.57 2.28 -47.95
N ALA A 123 38.94 3.55 -47.74
CA ALA A 123 39.53 4.60 -48.60
C ALA A 123 39.45 4.61 -50.16
N ASP A 124 39.15 5.77 -50.77
CA ASP A 124 40.15 6.73 -51.33
C ASP A 124 39.51 8.10 -51.71
N THR A 125 40.30 9.06 -52.20
CA THR A 125 40.16 10.53 -52.08
C THR A 125 39.88 11.29 -53.39
N LEU A 126 39.37 12.54 -53.31
CA LEU A 126 39.94 13.78 -53.93
C LEU A 126 38.96 14.99 -54.07
N GLY A 127 39.37 16.17 -53.55
CA GLY A 127 39.30 17.45 -54.30
C GLY A 127 38.14 18.47 -54.12
N GLU A 128 38.28 19.39 -53.16
CA GLU A 128 38.17 20.89 -53.21
C GLU A 128 37.40 21.68 -54.32
N PRO A 129 37.03 22.99 -54.12
CA PRO A 129 36.97 23.81 -52.88
C PRO A 129 35.73 24.77 -52.75
N GLN A 130 35.74 25.59 -51.69
CA GLN A 130 34.77 26.64 -51.33
C GLN A 130 35.01 28.02 -52.01
N GLN A 131 34.15 29.04 -51.76
CA GLN A 131 34.39 30.07 -50.73
C GLN A 131 33.48 31.34 -50.80
N ASP A 132 33.23 31.89 -49.61
CA ASP A 132 32.58 33.16 -49.18
C ASP A 132 33.14 34.49 -49.77
N LYS A 133 32.29 35.55 -49.82
CA LYS A 133 32.65 36.91 -49.32
C LYS A 133 31.53 37.97 -49.24
N SER A 134 31.45 38.62 -48.08
CA SER A 134 30.65 39.81 -47.68
C SER A 134 30.84 41.10 -48.50
N THR A 135 29.90 42.05 -48.38
CA THR A 135 30.21 43.49 -48.13
C THR A 135 29.03 44.24 -47.51
N ASP A 136 29.30 45.36 -46.82
CA ASP A 136 28.37 46.08 -45.93
C ASP A 136 28.56 47.63 -45.98
N ILE A 137 27.61 48.39 -45.40
CA ILE A 137 27.65 49.80 -44.89
C ILE A 137 27.22 51.01 -45.79
N SER A 138 26.11 51.67 -45.39
CA SER A 138 25.75 53.13 -45.43
C SER A 138 25.30 53.84 -46.75
N THR A 139 24.48 54.92 -46.81
CA THR A 139 23.57 55.69 -45.89
C THR A 139 22.64 56.70 -46.66
N PHE A 140 21.55 57.19 -46.02
CA PHE A 140 20.69 58.38 -46.35
C PHE A 140 19.83 58.33 -47.66
N THR A 141 18.62 58.92 -47.79
CA THR A 141 17.80 59.87 -46.97
C THR A 141 16.28 59.69 -47.23
N THR A 142 15.44 60.25 -46.35
CA THR A 142 13.96 60.34 -46.36
C THR A 142 13.25 60.78 -47.65
N GLU A 143 12.07 60.21 -47.92
CA GLU A 143 10.83 60.98 -48.21
C GLU A 143 9.63 60.40 -47.44
N ASN A 144 8.76 61.28 -46.94
CA ASN A 144 7.52 60.90 -46.26
C ASN A 144 6.44 60.51 -47.26
N ASN A 145 5.67 59.46 -46.99
CA ASN A 145 4.28 59.41 -47.45
C ASN A 145 3.36 58.94 -46.32
N PHE A 146 2.50 59.84 -45.85
CA PHE A 146 1.44 59.53 -44.91
C PHE A 146 0.33 58.75 -45.64
N THR A 147 0.09 57.52 -45.25
CA THR A 147 -1.20 56.85 -45.44
C THR A 147 -1.64 56.30 -44.09
N SER A 148 -2.67 56.90 -43.51
CA SER A 148 -3.32 56.38 -42.32
C SER A 148 -4.11 55.13 -42.69
N SER A 149 -3.51 53.96 -42.49
CA SER A 149 -4.28 52.75 -42.19
C SER A 149 -4.67 52.83 -40.73
N GLU A 150 -5.96 52.89 -40.46
CA GLU A 150 -6.50 52.57 -39.15
C GLU A 150 -6.30 51.05 -38.97
N GLU A 151 -5.23 50.66 -38.27
CA GLU A 151 -5.18 49.33 -37.66
C GLU A 151 -6.19 49.34 -36.53
N GLU A 152 -7.39 48.82 -36.80
CA GLU A 152 -8.26 48.31 -35.76
C GLU A 152 -7.48 47.17 -35.08
N THR A 153 -6.88 47.46 -33.93
CA THR A 153 -6.36 46.42 -33.03
C THR A 153 -7.54 45.64 -32.50
N GLU A 154 -7.92 44.61 -33.24
CA GLU A 154 -8.94 43.63 -32.85
C GLU A 154 -8.51 43.04 -31.51
N THR A 155 -9.14 43.51 -30.44
CA THR A 155 -8.84 43.05 -29.09
C THR A 155 -9.55 41.72 -28.94
N THR A 156 -8.84 40.63 -29.17
CA THR A 156 -9.32 39.28 -28.87
C THR A 156 -9.62 39.20 -27.38
N LEU A 157 -10.91 39.34 -27.04
CA LEU A 157 -11.41 39.02 -25.72
C LEU A 157 -11.34 37.50 -25.58
N TYR A 158 -10.27 37.02 -24.94
CA TYR A 158 -10.21 35.66 -24.47
C TYR A 158 -11.33 35.48 -23.43
N THR A 159 -12.33 34.68 -23.78
CA THR A 159 -13.25 34.11 -22.79
C THR A 159 -12.46 33.09 -22.00
N VAL A 160 -12.36 33.30 -20.68
CA VAL A 160 -11.77 32.31 -19.78
C VAL A 160 -12.76 31.15 -19.68
N SER A 161 -12.34 29.93 -20.02
CA SER A 161 -13.19 28.74 -19.86
C SER A 161 -13.48 28.51 -18.39
N LYS A 162 -14.71 28.12 -18.08
CA LYS A 162 -15.13 27.80 -16.72
C LYS A 162 -15.21 26.30 -16.55
N GLU A 163 -14.31 25.77 -15.73
CA GLU A 163 -14.07 24.33 -15.63
C GLU A 163 -14.22 23.88 -14.18
N LEU A 164 -14.93 22.77 -13.97
CA LEU A 164 -15.15 22.15 -12.66
C LEU A 164 -14.29 20.89 -12.57
N VAL A 165 -13.52 20.75 -11.50
CA VAL A 165 -12.78 19.50 -11.21
C VAL A 165 -13.34 18.88 -9.94
N LEU A 166 -13.73 17.62 -10.06
CA LEU A 166 -14.12 16.75 -8.96
C LEU A 166 -13.03 15.70 -8.81
N ILE A 167 -12.54 15.49 -7.59
CA ILE A 167 -11.54 14.47 -7.29
C ILE A 167 -12.10 13.60 -6.16
N ASN A 168 -12.12 12.28 -6.34
CA ASN A 168 -12.47 11.35 -5.26
C ASN A 168 -11.35 11.35 -4.22
N ASP A 169 -11.66 11.51 -2.94
CA ASP A 169 -10.64 11.59 -1.88
C ASP A 169 -9.96 10.25 -1.57
N SER A 170 -10.45 9.13 -2.12
CA SER A 170 -9.73 7.86 -2.18
C SER A 170 -8.54 7.82 -3.14
N VAL A 171 -8.35 8.83 -4.01
CA VAL A 171 -7.22 8.88 -4.96
C VAL A 171 -5.88 9.18 -4.26
N LYS A 172 -4.86 8.37 -4.53
CA LYS A 172 -3.50 8.52 -3.99
C LYS A 172 -2.97 9.95 -4.08
N ASP A 173 -2.52 10.50 -2.95
CA ASP A 173 -1.97 11.86 -2.85
C ASP A 173 -2.85 12.94 -3.52
N TYR A 174 -4.19 12.86 -3.42
CA TYR A 174 -5.10 13.79 -4.10
C TYR A 174 -4.78 15.27 -3.78
N GLU A 175 -4.20 15.60 -2.62
CA GLU A 175 -3.81 16.96 -2.29
C GLU A 175 -2.73 17.50 -3.22
N LYS A 176 -1.83 16.66 -3.73
CA LYS A 176 -0.83 17.04 -4.74
C LYS A 176 -1.53 17.43 -6.05
N LEU A 177 -2.58 16.70 -6.43
CA LEU A 177 -3.39 17.00 -7.61
C LEU A 177 -4.20 18.31 -7.41
N VAL A 178 -4.83 18.48 -6.24
CA VAL A 178 -5.55 19.71 -5.86
C VAL A 178 -4.62 20.92 -5.89
N ASP A 179 -3.48 20.86 -5.19
CA ASP A 179 -2.53 21.97 -5.13
C ASP A 179 -1.98 22.28 -6.53
N ALA A 180 -1.65 21.27 -7.34
CA ALA A 180 -1.19 21.49 -8.71
C ALA A 180 -2.24 22.18 -9.60
N ILE A 181 -3.51 21.77 -9.54
CA ILE A 181 -4.60 22.39 -10.31
C ILE A 181 -4.88 23.82 -9.82
N VAL A 182 -4.93 24.03 -8.50
CA VAL A 182 -5.23 25.34 -7.90
C VAL A 182 -4.08 26.35 -8.06
N LEU A 183 -2.83 25.88 -8.15
CA LEU A 183 -1.65 26.72 -8.40
C LEU A 183 -1.36 26.94 -9.90
N THR A 184 -2.09 26.28 -10.80
CA THR A 184 -1.96 26.46 -12.25
C THR A 184 -2.58 27.79 -12.69
N ASP A 185 -1.73 28.80 -12.95
CA ASP A 185 -2.11 30.14 -13.42
C ASP A 185 -2.25 30.18 -14.95
N GLU A 186 -3.35 29.61 -15.47
CA GLU A 186 -3.67 29.66 -16.89
C GLU A 186 -4.52 30.88 -17.24
N ALA A 187 -4.00 31.75 -18.10
CA ALA A 187 -4.67 33.00 -18.48
C ALA A 187 -5.99 32.81 -19.27
N THR A 188 -6.29 31.57 -19.69
CA THR A 188 -7.44 31.18 -20.50
C THR A 188 -8.39 30.19 -19.81
N ARG A 189 -8.04 29.62 -18.64
CA ARG A 189 -8.85 28.59 -17.95
C ARG A 189 -9.09 28.98 -16.49
N SER A 190 -10.23 28.59 -15.94
CA SER A 190 -10.59 28.87 -14.54
C SER A 190 -11.17 27.63 -13.87
N PHE A 191 -10.34 26.94 -13.09
CA PHE A 191 -10.75 25.76 -12.33
C PHE A 191 -11.51 26.10 -11.05
N GLU A 192 -12.59 25.37 -10.79
CA GLU A 192 -13.20 25.23 -9.48
C GLU A 192 -13.07 23.78 -9.01
N VAL A 193 -12.41 23.54 -7.87
CA VAL A 193 -12.09 22.18 -7.38
C VAL A 193 -12.93 21.82 -6.16
N PHE A 194 -13.53 20.63 -6.18
CA PHE A 194 -14.18 19.98 -5.05
C PHE A 194 -13.62 18.56 -4.86
N LEU A 195 -13.65 18.10 -3.61
CA LEU A 195 -13.49 16.68 -3.30
C LEU A 195 -14.87 16.02 -3.24
N LEU A 196 -14.94 14.82 -3.80
CA LEU A 196 -16.02 13.87 -3.57
C LEU A 196 -15.60 12.98 -2.41
N ASP A 197 -16.51 12.84 -1.47
CA ASP A 197 -16.39 12.09 -0.23
C ASP A 197 -16.65 10.60 -0.53
N ASN A 198 -15.66 9.73 -0.31
CA ASN A 198 -15.74 8.30 -0.61
C ASN A 198 -16.75 7.51 0.27
N GLU A 199 -17.42 8.16 1.23
CA GLU A 199 -18.46 7.55 2.09
C GLU A 199 -19.89 7.98 1.70
N GLN A 200 -20.04 8.81 0.67
CA GLN A 200 -21.35 9.34 0.21
C GLN A 200 -21.65 9.03 -1.26
N ASP A 201 -22.91 8.75 -1.58
CA ASP A 201 -23.41 8.50 -2.94
C ASP A 201 -22.89 9.55 -3.94
N GLY A 202 -22.12 9.10 -4.93
CA GLY A 202 -21.45 9.98 -5.88
C GLY A 202 -22.41 10.76 -6.77
N ILE A 203 -23.55 10.16 -7.14
CA ILE A 203 -24.55 10.80 -8.00
C ILE A 203 -25.21 11.96 -7.26
N ASP A 204 -25.57 11.79 -6.00
CA ASP A 204 -26.14 12.85 -5.16
C ASP A 204 -25.12 13.98 -4.90
N GLN A 205 -23.85 13.65 -4.65
CA GLN A 205 -22.77 14.64 -4.51
C GLN A 205 -22.59 15.48 -5.78
N VAL A 206 -22.37 14.85 -6.94
CA VAL A 206 -22.21 15.54 -8.23
C VAL A 206 -23.45 16.38 -8.56
N SER A 207 -24.65 15.82 -8.36
CA SER A 207 -25.92 16.53 -8.56
C SER A 207 -26.03 17.78 -7.70
N SER A 208 -25.61 17.71 -6.44
CA SER A 208 -25.64 18.86 -5.54
C SER A 208 -24.65 19.94 -5.96
N ILE A 209 -23.42 19.59 -6.38
CA ILE A 209 -22.42 20.55 -6.87
C ILE A 209 -22.88 21.23 -8.16
N LEU A 210 -23.40 20.44 -9.11
CA LEU A 210 -23.92 20.95 -10.38
C LEU A 210 -25.20 21.76 -10.20
N SER A 211 -26.01 21.50 -9.17
CA SER A 211 -27.23 22.28 -8.92
C SER A 211 -27.00 23.79 -8.77
N ASP A 212 -25.85 24.20 -8.21
CA ASP A 212 -25.42 25.59 -8.03
C ASP A 212 -24.51 26.12 -9.17
N THR A 213 -24.13 25.27 -10.12
CA THR A 213 -23.09 25.57 -11.14
C THR A 213 -23.69 25.69 -12.54
N ARG A 214 -23.47 26.82 -13.23
CA ARG A 214 -23.94 27.05 -14.62
C ARG A 214 -22.83 27.55 -15.53
N ASP A 215 -23.08 27.47 -16.83
CA ASP A 215 -22.17 27.91 -17.90
C ASP A 215 -20.79 27.23 -17.77
N LEU A 216 -20.77 25.90 -17.57
CA LEU A 216 -19.55 25.08 -17.58
C LEU A 216 -19.11 24.76 -19.00
N ASP A 217 -17.84 25.01 -19.29
CA ASP A 217 -17.17 24.56 -20.52
C ASP A 217 -16.55 23.16 -20.32
N ALA A 218 -16.21 22.77 -19.08
CA ALA A 218 -15.79 21.41 -18.78
C ALA A 218 -16.15 20.93 -17.35
N LEU A 219 -16.32 19.63 -17.22
CA LEU A 219 -16.32 18.87 -15.97
C LEU A 219 -15.23 17.78 -16.03
N HIS A 220 -14.23 17.88 -15.18
CA HIS A 220 -13.18 16.88 -14.98
C HIS A 220 -13.52 16.03 -13.75
N ILE A 221 -13.49 14.71 -13.88
CA ILE A 221 -13.69 13.77 -12.76
C ILE A 221 -12.43 12.91 -12.65
N ILE A 222 -11.63 13.12 -11.60
CA ILE A 222 -10.40 12.37 -11.32
C ILE A 222 -10.70 11.35 -10.22
N THR A 223 -10.59 10.07 -10.55
CA THR A 223 -11.03 8.98 -9.69
C THR A 223 -10.38 7.65 -10.09
N HIS A 224 -10.59 6.59 -9.30
CA HIS A 224 -10.21 5.25 -9.71
C HIS A 224 -11.14 4.70 -10.80
N GLY A 225 -10.57 3.94 -11.73
CA GLY A 225 -11.31 3.30 -12.83
C GLY A 225 -10.99 1.82 -12.98
N LYS A 226 -11.93 1.08 -13.58
CA LYS A 226 -11.76 -0.28 -14.10
C LYS A 226 -12.62 -0.47 -15.36
N GLU A 227 -12.52 -1.62 -16.01
CA GLU A 227 -13.28 -1.94 -17.23
C GLU A 227 -14.79 -1.66 -17.05
N GLY A 228 -15.31 -0.65 -17.76
CA GLY A 228 -16.73 -0.28 -17.75
C GLY A 228 -17.26 0.45 -16.53
N SER A 229 -16.39 0.84 -15.58
CA SER A 229 -16.82 1.39 -14.30
C SER A 229 -15.87 2.47 -13.77
N LEU A 230 -16.43 3.55 -13.21
CA LEU A 230 -15.68 4.56 -12.45
C LEU A 230 -16.13 4.57 -10.99
N ALA A 231 -15.19 4.77 -10.07
CA ALA A 231 -15.53 5.11 -8.69
C ALA A 231 -16.08 6.56 -8.64
N LEU A 232 -17.16 6.79 -7.92
CA LEU A 232 -17.72 8.12 -7.69
C LEU A 232 -18.37 8.17 -6.32
N GLY A 233 -17.79 8.94 -5.40
CA GLY A 233 -18.13 8.84 -3.99
C GLY A 233 -17.88 7.42 -3.48
N SER A 234 -18.86 6.84 -2.80
CA SER A 234 -18.84 5.45 -2.30
C SER A 234 -19.10 4.36 -3.35
N ASP A 235 -19.53 4.72 -4.57
CA ASP A 235 -20.08 3.77 -5.53
C ASP A 235 -19.17 3.52 -6.74
N TRP A 236 -19.11 2.28 -7.20
CA TRP A 236 -18.62 1.93 -8.53
C TRP A 236 -19.76 2.05 -9.54
N LEU A 237 -19.80 3.13 -10.31
CA LEU A 237 -20.87 3.39 -11.28
C LEU A 237 -20.65 2.64 -12.58
N GLU A 238 -21.64 1.83 -12.97
CA GLU A 238 -21.72 1.18 -14.28
C GLU A 238 -22.86 1.79 -15.14
N THR A 239 -22.95 1.34 -16.39
CA THR A 239 -23.98 1.79 -17.35
C THR A 239 -25.41 1.60 -16.83
N ASP A 240 -25.70 0.51 -16.11
CA ASP A 240 -27.04 0.25 -15.56
C ASP A 240 -27.40 1.23 -14.42
N ASP A 241 -26.42 1.74 -13.65
CA ASP A 241 -26.64 2.73 -12.58
C ASP A 241 -26.93 4.12 -13.14
N LEU A 242 -26.21 4.52 -14.20
CA LEU A 242 -26.54 5.73 -14.96
C LEU A 242 -27.96 5.67 -15.53
N LEU A 243 -28.39 4.50 -16.02
CA LEU A 243 -29.74 4.29 -16.56
C LEU A 243 -30.82 4.23 -15.47
N ALA A 244 -30.50 3.71 -14.29
CA ALA A 244 -31.37 3.74 -13.11
C ALA A 244 -31.60 5.18 -12.62
N ASN A 245 -30.55 6.00 -12.59
CA ASN A 245 -30.53 7.38 -12.10
C ASN A 245 -30.70 8.44 -13.20
N LYS A 246 -31.06 8.03 -14.42
CA LYS A 246 -31.11 8.86 -15.63
C LYS A 246 -31.80 10.24 -15.49
N ASP A 247 -32.86 10.36 -14.68
CA ASP A 247 -33.61 11.62 -14.56
C ASP A 247 -32.80 12.65 -13.75
N THR A 248 -31.94 12.17 -12.84
CA THR A 248 -30.97 12.94 -12.07
C THR A 248 -29.72 13.24 -12.93
N VAL A 249 -29.13 12.22 -13.56
CA VAL A 249 -27.94 12.35 -14.41
C VAL A 249 -28.20 13.27 -15.61
N SER A 250 -29.36 13.17 -16.27
CA SER A 250 -29.73 14.11 -17.35
C SER A 250 -29.84 15.57 -16.89
N ALA A 251 -30.11 15.83 -15.62
CA ALA A 251 -30.15 17.20 -15.08
C ALA A 251 -28.75 17.82 -14.92
N TRP A 252 -27.68 17.01 -14.96
CA TRP A 252 -26.30 17.52 -14.97
C TRP A 252 -26.04 18.38 -16.22
N GLY A 253 -26.59 17.98 -17.36
CA GLY A 253 -26.52 18.69 -18.64
C GLY A 253 -27.00 20.15 -18.60
N ASP A 254 -27.95 20.48 -17.74
CA ASP A 254 -28.45 21.86 -17.54
C ASP A 254 -27.37 22.83 -16.96
N SER A 255 -26.18 22.32 -16.62
CA SER A 255 -25.06 23.07 -16.07
C SER A 255 -24.04 23.55 -17.11
N PHE A 256 -24.04 22.95 -18.30
CA PHE A 256 -23.00 23.11 -19.33
C PHE A 256 -23.36 24.18 -20.37
N THR A 257 -22.35 24.62 -21.13
CA THR A 257 -22.53 25.39 -22.37
C THR A 257 -22.90 24.46 -23.54
N GLU A 258 -23.10 25.01 -24.76
CA GLU A 258 -23.46 24.20 -25.94
C GLU A 258 -22.34 23.25 -26.39
N ASN A 259 -21.10 23.51 -25.95
CA ASN A 259 -19.87 22.75 -26.23
C ASN A 259 -19.19 22.33 -24.91
N GLY A 260 -19.97 21.95 -23.90
CA GLY A 260 -19.42 21.58 -22.60
C GLY A 260 -18.98 20.12 -22.56
N ASP A 261 -17.73 19.87 -22.20
CA ASP A 261 -17.14 18.52 -22.16
C ASP A 261 -17.21 17.87 -20.76
N ILE A 262 -17.27 16.53 -20.69
CA ILE A 262 -17.00 15.76 -19.46
C ILE A 262 -15.77 14.86 -19.70
N LEU A 263 -14.75 14.98 -18.85
CA LEU A 263 -13.50 14.25 -18.94
C LEU A 263 -13.36 13.32 -17.73
N LEU A 264 -13.40 12.01 -17.97
CA LEU A 264 -13.32 10.95 -16.96
C LEU A 264 -11.88 10.41 -16.88
N TYR A 265 -11.14 10.80 -15.85
CA TYR A 265 -9.81 10.28 -15.56
C TYR A 265 -9.93 9.13 -14.58
N GLY A 266 -9.52 7.94 -15.02
CA GLY A 266 -9.51 6.71 -14.24
C GLY A 266 -9.22 5.54 -15.18
N CYS A 267 -8.46 4.56 -14.71
CA CYS A 267 -7.94 3.49 -15.56
C CYS A 267 -9.05 2.70 -16.26
N ASN A 268 -8.88 2.39 -17.54
CA ASN A 268 -9.67 1.41 -18.30
C ASN A 268 -11.18 1.68 -18.38
N ILE A 269 -11.68 2.86 -17.99
CA ILE A 269 -13.12 3.16 -17.88
C ILE A 269 -13.90 2.77 -19.15
N GLY A 270 -13.35 3.08 -20.33
CA GLY A 270 -14.02 2.81 -21.61
C GLY A 270 -13.76 1.44 -22.25
N LEU A 271 -13.07 0.50 -21.58
CA LEU A 271 -12.75 -0.83 -22.13
C LEU A 271 -13.91 -1.83 -22.20
N ASP A 272 -15.13 -1.43 -21.84
CA ASP A 272 -16.31 -2.30 -21.85
C ASP A 272 -16.81 -2.67 -23.26
N ASP A 273 -17.94 -3.40 -23.29
CA ASP A 273 -18.66 -3.79 -24.50
C ASP A 273 -19.21 -2.56 -25.28
N SER A 274 -18.33 -1.91 -26.06
CA SER A 274 -18.58 -0.76 -26.98
C SER A 274 -18.51 0.65 -26.39
N ASN A 275 -17.72 0.90 -25.34
CA ASN A 275 -17.61 2.20 -24.65
C ASN A 275 -18.98 2.67 -24.10
N SER A 276 -19.69 1.76 -23.45
CA SER A 276 -21.10 1.86 -23.08
C SER A 276 -21.35 2.88 -21.99
N LEU A 277 -20.47 2.97 -20.99
CA LEU A 277 -20.56 3.95 -19.90
C LEU A 277 -20.46 5.39 -20.44
N THR A 278 -19.37 5.69 -21.14
CA THR A 278 -19.07 7.00 -21.74
C THR A 278 -20.12 7.44 -22.75
N THR A 279 -20.58 6.53 -23.62
CA THR A 279 -21.65 6.84 -24.59
C THR A 279 -23.03 6.99 -23.95
N THR A 280 -23.30 6.28 -22.84
CA THR A 280 -24.55 6.44 -22.07
C THR A 280 -24.56 7.76 -21.31
N LEU A 281 -23.45 8.13 -20.66
CA LEU A 281 -23.33 9.42 -19.97
C LEU A 281 -23.57 10.57 -20.95
N ALA A 282 -22.86 10.61 -22.07
CA ALA A 282 -23.03 11.60 -23.14
C ALA A 282 -24.49 11.71 -23.63
N ALA A 283 -25.14 10.57 -23.82
CA ALA A 283 -26.54 10.52 -24.27
C ALA A 283 -27.55 10.99 -23.20
N LEU A 284 -27.22 10.87 -21.92
CA LEU A 284 -28.05 11.34 -20.80
C LEU A 284 -27.86 12.84 -20.57
N THR A 285 -26.61 13.33 -20.51
CA THR A 285 -26.28 14.74 -20.23
C THR A 285 -26.45 15.64 -21.45
N ASN A 286 -26.44 15.08 -22.67
CA ASN A 286 -26.33 15.85 -23.92
C ASN A 286 -25.07 16.74 -23.91
N THR A 287 -23.96 16.17 -23.45
CA THR A 287 -22.60 16.74 -23.51
C THR A 287 -21.71 15.79 -24.30
N ASP A 288 -20.58 16.29 -24.78
CA ASP A 288 -19.49 15.46 -25.28
C ASP A 288 -18.72 14.87 -24.08
N VAL A 289 -18.27 13.61 -24.17
CA VAL A 289 -17.63 12.89 -23.03
C VAL A 289 -16.40 12.12 -23.49
N ALA A 290 -15.31 12.23 -22.74
CA ALA A 290 -14.05 11.50 -22.95
C ALA A 290 -13.68 10.61 -21.75
N SER A 291 -13.03 9.47 -22.01
CA SER A 291 -12.54 8.51 -21.01
C SER A 291 -11.27 7.81 -21.48
N SER A 292 -10.44 7.34 -20.55
CA SER A 292 -9.26 6.51 -20.87
C SER A 292 -9.66 5.07 -21.24
N ASP A 293 -8.85 4.44 -22.11
CA ASP A 293 -8.93 3.00 -22.44
C ASP A 293 -7.76 2.15 -21.92
N ASP A 294 -6.89 2.73 -21.09
CA ASP A 294 -5.75 2.03 -20.50
C ASP A 294 -5.43 2.53 -19.07
N VAL A 295 -4.19 2.40 -18.61
CA VAL A 295 -3.79 2.81 -17.27
C VAL A 295 -3.63 4.33 -17.23
N THR A 296 -4.51 5.06 -16.56
CA THR A 296 -4.35 6.49 -16.36
C THR A 296 -3.34 6.78 -15.24
N GLY A 297 -2.26 7.53 -15.50
CA GLY A 297 -1.29 7.95 -14.49
C GLY A 297 0.13 8.22 -15.02
N HIS A 298 1.14 7.83 -14.23
CA HIS A 298 2.53 8.14 -14.52
C HIS A 298 3.18 7.18 -15.54
N SER A 299 3.94 7.75 -16.49
CA SER A 299 4.56 7.00 -17.61
C SER A 299 5.55 5.89 -17.22
N ASP A 300 6.34 6.06 -16.15
CA ASP A 300 7.19 4.97 -15.62
C ASP A 300 6.37 3.76 -15.13
N LEU A 301 5.08 3.93 -14.83
CA LEU A 301 4.16 2.89 -14.37
C LEU A 301 3.31 2.32 -15.51
N SER A 302 3.72 2.59 -16.76
CA SER A 302 3.02 2.23 -18.01
C SER A 302 1.63 2.86 -18.16
N GLY A 303 1.37 3.99 -17.50
CA GLY A 303 0.15 4.78 -17.71
C GLY A 303 0.41 6.16 -18.32
N ASP A 304 -0.64 6.82 -18.80
CA ASP A 304 -0.54 8.23 -19.21
C ASP A 304 -1.81 9.03 -18.85
N TRP A 305 -1.95 10.27 -19.35
CA TRP A 305 -3.08 11.16 -19.03
C TRP A 305 -3.93 11.49 -20.26
N GLN A 306 -3.82 10.67 -21.30
CA GLN A 306 -4.65 10.77 -22.48
C GLN A 306 -6.05 10.15 -22.20
N LEU A 307 -7.01 10.51 -23.05
CA LEU A 307 -8.38 10.00 -23.02
C LEU A 307 -8.72 9.56 -24.44
N GLU A 308 -8.55 8.28 -24.73
CA GLU A 308 -8.52 7.68 -26.07
C GLU A 308 -9.91 7.60 -26.69
N LEU A 309 -10.91 7.47 -25.81
CA LEU A 309 -12.29 7.22 -26.17
C LEU A 309 -13.11 8.48 -25.95
N ALA A 310 -13.87 8.85 -26.98
CA ALA A 310 -14.77 9.99 -26.94
C ALA A 310 -16.14 9.62 -27.51
N SER A 311 -17.19 10.17 -26.90
CA SER A 311 -18.56 10.21 -27.40
C SER A 311 -18.95 11.66 -27.66
N GLY A 312 -18.40 12.23 -28.73
CA GLY A 312 -18.53 13.65 -29.03
C GLY A 312 -17.38 14.19 -29.88
N ASP A 313 -17.38 15.50 -30.10
CA ASP A 313 -16.16 16.25 -30.44
C ASP A 313 -15.62 16.83 -29.11
N ILE A 314 -14.33 16.63 -28.80
CA ILE A 314 -13.73 17.07 -27.51
C ILE A 314 -12.73 18.19 -27.79
N GLU A 315 -12.97 19.37 -27.22
CA GLU A 315 -12.13 20.55 -27.39
C GLU A 315 -11.38 20.96 -26.11
N THR A 316 -11.80 20.45 -24.97
CA THR A 316 -11.18 20.70 -23.67
C THR A 316 -9.81 20.02 -23.53
N GLU A 317 -8.80 20.78 -23.10
CA GLU A 317 -7.51 20.26 -22.68
C GLU A 317 -7.61 19.59 -21.30
N ILE A 318 -6.78 18.58 -21.03
CA ILE A 318 -6.79 17.92 -19.72
C ILE A 318 -6.44 18.86 -18.56
N ALA A 319 -6.95 18.57 -17.35
CA ALA A 319 -6.78 19.43 -16.17
C ALA A 319 -5.34 19.46 -15.61
N LEU A 320 -4.55 18.40 -15.83
CA LEU A 320 -3.20 18.28 -15.28
C LEU A 320 -2.14 18.73 -16.29
N ASN A 321 -1.32 19.70 -15.90
CA ASN A 321 -0.18 20.15 -16.68
C ASN A 321 0.97 19.11 -16.66
N SER A 322 1.90 19.20 -17.62
CA SER A 322 2.97 18.22 -17.80
C SER A 322 4.03 18.15 -16.70
N MET A 323 4.08 19.12 -15.78
CA MET A 323 4.91 19.04 -14.56
C MET A 323 4.24 18.09 -13.56
N THR A 324 2.94 18.28 -13.30
CA THR A 324 2.17 17.40 -12.40
C THR A 324 2.21 15.94 -12.85
N GLN A 325 2.05 15.69 -14.15
CA GLN A 325 2.09 14.34 -14.73
C GLN A 325 3.44 13.63 -14.56
N ALA A 326 4.53 14.39 -14.36
CA ALA A 326 5.88 13.86 -14.14
C ALA A 326 6.29 13.82 -12.65
N GLU A 327 5.53 14.49 -11.78
CA GLU A 327 5.80 14.57 -10.32
C GLU A 327 4.86 13.66 -9.51
N TRP A 328 3.60 13.49 -9.92
CA TRP A 328 2.67 12.52 -9.32
C TRP A 328 2.95 11.13 -9.89
N ARG A 329 3.61 10.28 -9.09
CA ARG A 329 4.14 8.97 -9.50
C ARG A 329 3.25 7.80 -9.04
N ALA A 330 1.97 7.86 -9.42
CA ALA A 330 0.98 6.81 -9.15
C ALA A 330 0.13 6.51 -10.40
N THR A 331 -0.86 5.63 -10.26
CA THR A 331 -1.87 5.31 -11.29
C THR A 331 -3.26 5.34 -10.68
N LEU A 332 -4.29 5.72 -11.43
CA LEU A 332 -5.70 5.70 -11.01
C LEU A 332 -6.31 4.28 -11.04
N ALA A 333 -5.50 3.26 -10.78
CA ALA A 333 -5.90 1.86 -10.66
C ALA A 333 -6.24 1.59 -9.19
N PRO A 334 -7.39 0.99 -8.86
CA PRO A 334 -7.77 0.70 -7.47
C PRO A 334 -6.95 -0.45 -6.85
N ASP A 335 -6.30 -1.26 -7.68
CA ASP A 335 -5.56 -2.46 -7.27
C ASP A 335 -4.06 -2.32 -7.53
N ALA A 336 -3.48 -1.12 -7.33
CA ALA A 336 -2.05 -0.90 -7.48
C ALA A 336 -1.23 -1.62 -6.39
N GLY A 337 0.03 -1.95 -6.66
CA GLY A 337 0.89 -2.58 -5.65
C GLY A 337 2.34 -2.80 -6.05
N TYR A 338 3.15 -3.23 -5.09
CA TYR A 338 4.56 -3.52 -5.22
C TYR A 338 4.90 -4.95 -4.81
N GLY A 339 5.53 -5.70 -5.72
CA GLY A 339 6.24 -6.93 -5.37
C GLY A 339 7.71 -6.60 -5.07
N VAL A 340 8.23 -7.01 -3.92
CA VAL A 340 9.63 -6.82 -3.52
C VAL A 340 10.24 -8.16 -3.17
N PHE A 341 11.38 -8.52 -3.77
CA PHE A 341 11.95 -9.85 -3.67
C PHE A 341 13.48 -9.86 -3.73
N SER A 342 14.10 -10.77 -2.97
CA SER A 342 15.54 -11.03 -3.14
C SER A 342 15.79 -11.87 -4.37
N ASN A 343 17.00 -11.69 -4.90
CA ASN A 343 17.61 -12.58 -5.88
C ASN A 343 18.88 -13.20 -5.26
N THR A 344 19.73 -13.80 -6.08
CA THR A 344 21.08 -14.26 -5.65
C THR A 344 22.08 -13.13 -5.36
N THR A 345 21.60 -11.88 -5.22
CA THR A 345 22.36 -10.63 -5.02
C THR A 345 21.99 -9.95 -3.71
N ASP A 346 22.93 -9.19 -3.14
CA ASP A 346 22.70 -8.42 -1.90
C ASP A 346 21.87 -7.13 -2.11
N THR A 347 21.48 -6.83 -3.35
CA THR A 347 20.45 -5.84 -3.67
C THR A 347 19.16 -6.61 -4.01
N PRO A 348 18.06 -6.41 -3.26
CA PRO A 348 16.73 -6.85 -3.66
C PRO A 348 16.26 -6.13 -4.93
N SER A 349 15.32 -6.75 -5.64
CA SER A 349 14.65 -6.14 -6.79
C SER A 349 13.17 -5.92 -6.45
N PHE A 350 12.53 -4.99 -7.15
CA PHE A 350 11.10 -4.76 -7.03
C PHE A 350 10.42 -4.74 -8.40
N THR A 351 9.10 -4.79 -8.38
CA THR A 351 8.20 -4.67 -9.53
C THR A 351 7.02 -3.80 -9.14
N TYR A 352 6.32 -3.22 -10.12
CA TYR A 352 5.05 -2.54 -9.89
C TYR A 352 3.93 -3.30 -10.58
N TRP A 353 2.84 -3.52 -9.86
CA TRP A 353 1.58 -4.04 -10.38
C TRP A 353 0.62 -2.87 -10.58
N ASN A 354 0.18 -2.66 -11.82
CA ASN A 354 -0.68 -1.52 -12.18
C ASN A 354 -2.19 -1.85 -12.14
N GLY A 355 -2.59 -2.80 -11.28
CA GLY A 355 -3.95 -3.35 -11.22
C GLY A 355 -4.27 -4.42 -12.28
N SER A 356 -3.47 -4.54 -13.35
CA SER A 356 -3.72 -5.49 -14.45
C SER A 356 -2.50 -6.30 -14.91
N SER A 357 -1.30 -5.77 -14.74
CA SER A 357 -0.06 -6.36 -15.22
C SER A 357 1.15 -5.87 -14.42
N PHE A 358 2.23 -6.66 -14.45
CA PHE A 358 3.51 -6.24 -13.88
C PHE A 358 4.32 -5.41 -14.86
N VAL A 359 4.73 -4.23 -14.40
CA VAL A 359 5.73 -3.38 -15.03
C VAL A 359 7.09 -3.74 -14.42
N ILE A 360 8.07 -4.05 -15.27
CA ILE A 360 9.43 -4.41 -14.85
C ILE A 360 10.05 -3.17 -14.19
N ALA A 361 10.22 -3.23 -12.86
CA ALA A 361 10.86 -2.15 -12.11
C ALA A 361 12.33 -2.48 -11.80
N GLY A 362 12.92 -1.72 -10.88
CA GLY A 362 14.37 -1.69 -10.65
C GLY A 362 14.83 -2.50 -9.45
N ASP A 363 16.03 -2.13 -8.98
CA ASP A 363 16.60 -2.62 -7.74
C ASP A 363 16.34 -1.64 -6.58
N THR A 364 16.30 -2.16 -5.35
CA THR A 364 16.23 -1.35 -4.12
C THR A 364 17.65 -0.92 -3.70
N ASP A 365 17.88 -0.52 -2.44
CA ASP A 365 19.22 -0.20 -1.96
C ASP A 365 20.05 -1.48 -1.70
N THR A 366 21.38 -1.39 -1.74
CA THR A 366 22.24 -2.57 -1.49
C THR A 366 22.43 -2.84 0.01
N LEU A 367 22.07 -4.05 0.43
CA LEU A 367 22.12 -4.53 1.82
C LEU A 367 23.52 -5.03 2.23
N SER A 368 23.64 -5.44 3.50
CA SER A 368 24.81 -6.19 4.02
C SER A 368 24.91 -7.61 3.49
N ALA A 369 23.78 -8.24 3.22
CA ALA A 369 23.61 -9.50 2.50
C ALA A 369 22.17 -9.57 1.96
N ARG A 370 21.89 -10.46 1.00
CA ARG A 370 20.51 -10.71 0.53
C ARG A 370 19.55 -11.05 1.69
N TYR A 371 18.27 -10.62 1.60
CA TYR A 371 17.27 -11.12 2.55
C TYR A 371 17.06 -12.64 2.40
N ARG A 372 16.70 -13.28 3.51
CA ARG A 372 16.18 -14.66 3.55
C ARG A 372 14.70 -14.66 3.84
N ILE A 373 14.25 -13.75 4.69
CA ILE A 373 12.86 -13.49 5.05
C ILE A 373 12.62 -12.00 4.92
N MET A 374 11.49 -11.62 4.34
CA MET A 374 10.98 -10.25 4.32
C MET A 374 9.56 -10.20 4.90
N GLN A 375 9.20 -9.03 5.41
CA GLN A 375 7.85 -8.57 5.71
C GLN A 375 7.75 -7.12 5.20
N GLY A 376 6.56 -6.65 4.90
CA GLY A 376 6.37 -5.30 4.39
C GLY A 376 4.94 -4.80 4.56
N ALA A 377 4.81 -3.49 4.60
CA ALA A 377 3.53 -2.79 4.72
C ALA A 377 3.61 -1.42 4.02
N GLU A 378 2.47 -0.85 3.70
CA GLU A 378 2.33 0.49 3.12
C GLU A 378 1.50 1.40 4.03
N ALA A 379 1.82 2.70 4.02
CA ALA A 379 1.16 3.70 4.84
C ALA A 379 -0.22 4.03 4.25
N PRO A 380 -1.31 4.06 5.05
CA PRO A 380 -2.64 4.41 4.57
C PRO A 380 -2.80 5.90 4.25
N THR A 381 -1.85 6.76 4.66
CA THR A 381 -1.98 8.22 4.56
C THR A 381 -0.98 8.88 3.60
N ARG A 382 -0.16 8.10 2.87
CA ARG A 382 0.93 8.62 2.01
C ARG A 382 1.56 7.51 1.17
N ASP A 383 2.11 7.87 0.01
CA ASP A 383 2.95 7.00 -0.83
C ASP A 383 4.29 6.65 -0.15
N GLU A 384 4.24 5.75 0.82
CA GLU A 384 5.36 5.26 1.60
C GLU A 384 5.15 3.80 2.02
N ARG A 385 6.10 2.94 1.65
CA ARG A 385 6.11 1.52 2.00
C ARG A 385 7.40 1.16 2.71
N ILE A 386 7.32 0.27 3.67
CA ILE A 386 8.47 -0.24 4.40
C ILE A 386 8.61 -1.72 4.11
N VAL A 387 9.84 -2.14 3.80
CA VAL A 387 10.24 -3.54 3.76
C VAL A 387 11.30 -3.76 4.82
N VAL A 388 11.13 -4.81 5.61
CA VAL A 388 12.04 -5.23 6.68
C VAL A 388 12.32 -6.71 6.54
N GLY A 389 13.48 -7.16 7.01
CA GLY A 389 13.83 -8.57 6.88
C GLY A 389 15.05 -9.00 7.66
N VAL A 390 15.28 -10.30 7.62
CA VAL A 390 16.48 -10.95 8.14
C VAL A 390 17.38 -11.31 6.97
N ASP A 391 18.60 -10.78 6.96
CA ASP A 391 19.58 -11.03 5.90
C ASP A 391 20.32 -12.37 6.08
N ALA A 392 21.05 -12.78 5.04
CA ALA A 392 21.79 -14.05 5.06
C ALA A 392 22.97 -14.07 6.05
N ALA A 393 23.34 -12.94 6.65
CA ALA A 393 24.29 -12.84 7.76
C ALA A 393 23.63 -12.89 9.14
N GLY A 394 22.29 -12.95 9.22
CA GLY A 394 21.52 -12.91 10.47
C GLY A 394 21.32 -11.49 11.02
N VAL A 395 21.45 -10.46 10.18
CA VAL A 395 21.21 -9.06 10.53
C VAL A 395 19.75 -8.72 10.25
N VAL A 396 19.07 -8.08 11.21
CA VAL A 396 17.78 -7.44 10.96
C VAL A 396 18.02 -6.06 10.37
N ILE A 397 17.40 -5.78 9.23
CA ILE A 397 17.58 -4.54 8.46
C ILE A 397 16.29 -4.18 7.72
N GLY A 398 16.18 -2.96 7.22
CA GLY A 398 15.00 -2.47 6.50
C GLY A 398 15.27 -1.26 5.61
N GLU A 399 14.34 -1.05 4.70
CA GLU A 399 14.34 -0.02 3.65
C GLU A 399 12.97 0.68 3.60
N ILE A 400 12.97 1.99 3.34
CA ILE A 400 11.76 2.77 3.04
C ILE A 400 11.73 3.04 1.55
N GLY A 401 10.65 2.62 0.90
CA GLY A 401 10.30 3.00 -0.47
C GLY A 401 9.28 4.13 -0.47
N ASN A 402 9.46 5.10 -1.35
CA ASN A 402 8.42 6.05 -1.74
C ASN A 402 8.47 6.21 -3.26
N GLY A 403 7.57 6.99 -3.86
CA GLY A 403 7.52 7.19 -5.31
C GLY A 403 8.81 7.74 -5.92
N SER A 404 9.69 8.35 -5.13
CA SER A 404 10.99 8.87 -5.59
C SER A 404 12.15 7.86 -5.52
N GLY A 405 11.98 6.71 -4.85
CA GLY A 405 12.98 5.64 -4.78
C GLY A 405 12.99 4.87 -3.46
N TRP A 406 13.95 3.97 -3.31
CA TRP A 406 14.21 3.20 -2.08
C TRP A 406 15.42 3.76 -1.33
N ASN A 407 15.38 3.73 0.00
CA ASN A 407 16.47 4.15 0.87
C ASN A 407 16.59 3.21 2.08
N MET A 408 17.83 2.83 2.43
CA MET A 408 18.11 2.19 3.73
C MET A 408 17.56 3.01 4.90
N PHE A 409 17.06 2.33 5.94
CA PHE A 409 16.69 3.00 7.20
C PHE A 409 17.85 3.84 7.75
N SER A 410 17.56 5.07 8.17
CA SER A 410 18.55 5.95 8.82
C SER A 410 18.98 5.47 10.22
N LEU A 411 18.27 4.48 10.78
CA LEU A 411 18.70 3.68 11.94
C LEU A 411 19.90 2.76 11.63
N GLY A 412 20.10 2.40 10.36
CA GLY A 412 21.05 1.38 9.92
C GLY A 412 20.59 -0.04 10.31
N LYS A 413 21.54 -0.90 10.70
CA LYS A 413 21.26 -2.22 11.28
C LYS A 413 20.34 -2.09 12.50
N LEU A 414 19.24 -2.85 12.51
CA LEU A 414 18.28 -2.88 13.61
C LEU A 414 18.69 -3.86 14.71
N GLY A 415 19.07 -5.08 14.34
CA GLY A 415 19.30 -6.18 15.29
C GLY A 415 20.11 -7.33 14.69
N GLU A 416 20.29 -8.38 15.47
CA GLU A 416 20.96 -9.63 15.10
C GLU A 416 20.14 -10.81 15.63
N VAL A 417 20.02 -11.89 14.85
CA VAL A 417 19.32 -13.12 15.25
C VAL A 417 20.30 -14.29 15.33
N SER A 418 20.02 -15.30 16.16
CA SER A 418 20.85 -16.52 16.21
C SER A 418 20.82 -17.33 14.91
N GLU A 419 19.69 -17.35 14.19
CA GLU A 419 19.48 -18.13 12.97
C GLU A 419 18.75 -17.29 11.91
N SER A 420 19.27 -17.26 10.67
CA SER A 420 18.81 -16.33 9.61
C SER A 420 17.53 -16.75 8.86
N TYR A 421 16.81 -17.75 9.36
CA TYR A 421 15.55 -18.28 8.80
C TYR A 421 14.40 -18.17 9.81
N TRP A 422 14.52 -17.22 10.73
CA TRP A 422 13.54 -16.87 11.74
C TRP A 422 12.74 -15.64 11.34
N TYR A 423 11.43 -15.67 11.55
CA TYR A 423 10.51 -14.55 11.34
C TYR A 423 10.61 -13.56 12.50
N GLY A 424 11.83 -13.09 12.78
CA GLY A 424 12.19 -12.26 13.93
C GLY A 424 12.06 -10.76 13.69
N VAL A 425 11.24 -10.35 12.73
CA VAL A 425 10.95 -8.94 12.39
C VAL A 425 9.58 -8.83 11.74
N GLU A 426 8.83 -7.78 12.10
CA GLU A 426 7.51 -7.46 11.56
C GLU A 426 7.36 -5.94 11.42
N VAL A 427 6.46 -5.50 10.54
CA VAL A 427 6.07 -4.09 10.35
C VAL A 427 4.58 -3.98 10.07
N ALA A 428 3.95 -2.95 10.64
CA ALA A 428 2.60 -2.52 10.28
C ALA A 428 2.52 -0.99 10.39
N TYR A 429 1.46 -0.41 9.82
CA TYR A 429 1.12 1.00 9.97
C TYR A 429 -0.11 1.16 10.86
N GLU A 430 -0.07 2.18 11.71
CA GLU A 430 -1.24 2.72 12.42
C GLU A 430 -2.21 3.31 11.40
N GLN A 431 -3.50 2.99 11.50
CA GLN A 431 -4.43 3.28 10.40
C GLN A 431 -4.96 4.71 10.38
N LEU A 432 -5.05 5.38 11.52
CA LEU A 432 -5.52 6.78 11.59
C LEU A 432 -4.35 7.76 11.49
N SER A 433 -3.23 7.46 12.15
CA SER A 433 -2.04 8.32 12.17
C SER A 433 -1.15 8.14 10.94
N GLY A 434 -1.14 6.95 10.34
CA GLY A 434 -0.18 6.55 9.32
C GLY A 434 1.25 6.33 9.86
N ASP A 435 1.49 6.25 11.17
CA ASP A 435 2.83 5.98 11.72
C ASP A 435 3.18 4.49 11.59
N ALA A 436 4.40 4.18 11.13
CA ALA A 436 4.87 2.81 10.99
C ALA A 436 5.47 2.30 12.31
N VAL A 437 5.04 1.12 12.77
CA VAL A 437 5.63 0.42 13.92
C VAL A 437 6.43 -0.77 13.42
N VAL A 438 7.76 -0.69 13.51
CA VAL A 438 8.66 -1.81 13.21
C VAL A 438 9.08 -2.48 14.51
N VAL A 439 8.94 -3.80 14.59
CA VAL A 439 9.31 -4.62 15.76
C VAL A 439 10.31 -5.71 15.35
N TRP A 440 11.29 -6.04 16.19
CA TRP A 440 12.33 -7.03 15.84
C TRP A 440 13.04 -7.70 17.02
N ASN A 441 13.72 -8.82 16.71
CA ASN A 441 14.71 -9.50 17.54
C ASN A 441 16.10 -8.84 17.44
N ASP A 442 16.66 -8.47 18.59
CA ASP A 442 18.05 -8.05 18.77
C ASP A 442 18.73 -8.89 19.85
N ASN A 443 19.23 -10.07 19.45
CA ASN A 443 19.91 -11.04 20.30
C ASN A 443 21.21 -10.52 20.93
N ALA A 444 21.76 -9.42 20.43
CA ALA A 444 22.90 -8.75 21.05
C ALA A 444 22.54 -8.09 22.40
N GLN A 445 21.25 -7.90 22.70
CA GLN A 445 20.77 -7.37 23.98
C GLN A 445 20.67 -8.43 25.09
N ALA A 446 20.48 -7.93 26.32
CA ALA A 446 20.17 -8.75 27.47
C ALA A 446 18.78 -9.41 27.34
N ILE A 447 18.58 -10.54 28.02
CA ILE A 447 17.25 -11.18 28.14
C ILE A 447 16.25 -10.17 28.72
N GLY A 448 15.07 -10.06 28.09
CA GLY A 448 14.06 -9.03 28.39
C GLY A 448 14.21 -7.72 27.59
N ASP A 449 15.36 -7.47 26.95
CA ASP A 449 15.58 -6.32 26.05
C ASP A 449 15.73 -6.74 24.56
N LYS A 450 15.58 -8.05 24.25
CA LYS A 450 15.76 -8.61 22.90
C LYS A 450 14.63 -8.31 21.94
N LEU A 451 13.40 -8.14 22.42
CA LEU A 451 12.29 -7.69 21.59
C LEU A 451 12.29 -6.15 21.59
N ARG A 452 12.45 -5.56 20.42
CA ARG A 452 12.67 -4.11 20.24
C ARG A 452 11.71 -3.53 19.23
N TYR A 453 11.54 -2.22 19.28
CA TYR A 453 10.74 -1.49 18.31
C TYR A 453 11.23 -0.06 18.06
N ALA A 454 10.77 0.52 16.96
CA ALA A 454 10.87 1.93 16.65
C ALA A 454 9.64 2.35 15.83
N VAL A 455 9.23 3.62 15.98
CA VAL A 455 8.11 4.21 15.24
C VAL A 455 8.66 5.19 14.19
N TRP A 456 8.08 5.21 13.00
CA TRP A 456 8.39 6.13 11.90
C TRP A 456 7.16 6.97 11.52
N ASN A 457 7.29 8.29 11.60
CA ASN A 457 6.16 9.22 11.43
C ASN A 457 6.11 9.94 10.06
N GLY A 458 6.51 9.25 8.99
CA GLY A 458 6.60 9.83 7.64
C GLY A 458 7.71 10.90 7.48
N SER A 459 8.56 11.09 8.50
CA SER A 459 9.63 12.10 8.47
C SER A 459 10.83 11.76 9.35
N SER A 460 10.63 11.04 10.46
CA SER A 460 11.69 10.71 11.40
C SER A 460 11.39 9.44 12.19
N TRP A 461 12.44 8.68 12.49
CA TRP A 461 12.35 7.59 13.46
C TRP A 461 12.31 8.15 14.88
N SER A 462 11.54 7.48 15.75
CA SER A 462 11.59 7.69 17.20
C SER A 462 13.05 7.66 17.71
N THR A 463 13.38 8.55 18.65
CA THR A 463 14.76 9.01 18.89
C THR A 463 15.79 7.93 19.30
N SER A 464 15.38 6.72 19.63
CA SER A 464 16.21 5.51 19.72
C SER A 464 15.33 4.26 19.72
N PRO A 465 15.80 3.13 19.13
CA PRO A 465 15.16 1.83 19.31
C PRO A 465 14.91 1.47 20.77
N THR A 466 13.66 1.19 21.11
CA THR A 466 13.20 0.95 22.48
C THR A 466 12.94 -0.54 22.71
N SER A 467 13.17 -1.06 23.92
CA SER A 467 12.82 -2.45 24.25
C SER A 467 11.34 -2.56 24.66
N ILE A 468 10.67 -3.62 24.21
CA ILE A 468 9.30 -3.93 24.63
C ILE A 468 9.35 -4.55 26.03
N SER A 469 9.43 -3.70 27.05
CA SER A 469 9.61 -4.12 28.46
C SER A 469 8.49 -5.00 29.03
N ALA A 470 7.37 -5.13 28.31
CA ALA A 470 6.29 -6.06 28.63
C ALA A 470 6.60 -7.52 28.25
N TYR A 471 7.53 -7.74 27.30
CA TYR A 471 8.00 -9.06 26.90
C TYR A 471 9.08 -9.57 27.86
N ALA A 472 8.81 -10.72 28.48
CA ALA A 472 9.70 -11.36 29.47
C ALA A 472 10.35 -12.66 28.97
N GLY A 473 10.17 -13.00 27.70
CA GLY A 473 10.70 -14.21 27.08
C GLY A 473 12.20 -14.15 26.78
N ASN A 474 12.68 -15.16 26.07
CA ASN A 474 14.07 -15.32 25.68
C ASN A 474 14.40 -14.53 24.40
N GLU A 475 14.91 -15.20 23.37
CA GLU A 475 15.13 -14.61 22.06
C GLU A 475 13.87 -14.83 21.21
N PRO A 476 13.25 -13.79 20.63
CA PRO A 476 12.13 -13.96 19.70
C PRO A 476 12.54 -14.77 18.48
N GLN A 477 11.83 -15.86 18.22
CA GLN A 477 12.06 -16.75 17.08
C GLN A 477 11.10 -16.42 15.93
N ASN A 478 9.80 -16.41 16.22
CA ASN A 478 8.78 -16.04 15.24
C ASN A 478 7.89 -14.96 15.82
N MET A 479 7.49 -14.03 14.97
CA MET A 479 6.59 -12.92 15.28
C MET A 479 5.47 -12.90 14.24
N LYS A 480 4.31 -12.38 14.64
CA LYS A 480 3.20 -12.02 13.75
C LYS A 480 2.57 -10.74 14.31
N LEU A 481 2.40 -9.74 13.45
CA LEU A 481 1.82 -8.43 13.78
C LEU A 481 0.58 -8.21 12.92
N ALA A 482 -0.51 -7.75 13.52
CA ALA A 482 -1.67 -7.24 12.81
C ALA A 482 -2.08 -5.88 13.41
N PHE A 483 -2.63 -5.01 12.56
CA PHE A 483 -3.22 -3.74 12.95
C PHE A 483 -4.74 -3.87 13.05
N ASP A 484 -5.35 -2.99 13.84
CA ASP A 484 -6.79 -2.74 13.83
C ASP A 484 -7.12 -1.85 12.63
N PRO A 485 -7.98 -2.27 11.68
CA PRO A 485 -8.34 -1.45 10.53
C PRO A 485 -8.96 -0.10 10.94
N GLY A 486 -9.69 -0.05 12.05
CA GLY A 486 -10.40 1.14 12.53
C GLY A 486 -9.63 2.02 13.52
N SER A 487 -8.38 1.70 13.90
CA SER A 487 -7.63 2.48 14.89
C SER A 487 -6.10 2.39 14.77
N ASP A 488 -5.39 3.12 15.63
CA ASP A 488 -3.93 3.02 15.77
C ASP A 488 -3.51 1.81 16.65
N THR A 489 -4.44 0.91 16.98
CA THR A 489 -4.18 -0.29 17.79
C THR A 489 -3.47 -1.36 16.96
N MET A 490 -2.53 -2.10 17.57
CA MET A 490 -1.96 -3.31 16.97
C MET A 490 -1.85 -4.45 17.98
N ALA A 491 -1.83 -5.69 17.50
CA ALA A 491 -1.58 -6.87 18.31
C ALA A 491 -0.38 -7.66 17.76
N LEU A 492 0.57 -7.93 18.65
CA LEU A 492 1.79 -8.69 18.36
C LEU A 492 1.74 -10.02 19.11
N VAL A 493 1.98 -11.11 18.37
CA VAL A 493 2.21 -12.45 18.93
C VAL A 493 3.65 -12.85 18.67
N VAL A 494 4.31 -13.41 19.69
CA VAL A 494 5.73 -13.77 19.66
C VAL A 494 5.91 -15.17 20.23
N ASN A 495 6.54 -16.04 19.44
CA ASN A 495 7.07 -17.33 19.85
C ASN A 495 8.59 -17.18 20.07
N ASP A 496 9.11 -17.73 21.17
CA ASP A 496 10.53 -17.63 21.52
C ASP A 496 11.31 -18.94 21.36
N VAL A 497 12.65 -18.87 21.40
CA VAL A 497 13.57 -20.03 21.30
C VAL A 497 13.42 -21.09 22.40
N THR A 498 12.53 -20.89 23.36
CA THR A 498 12.16 -21.85 24.40
C THR A 498 10.75 -22.44 24.23
N ALA A 499 10.05 -22.09 23.15
CA ALA A 499 8.65 -22.41 22.87
C ALA A 499 7.65 -21.80 23.87
N ASP A 500 8.02 -20.66 24.46
CA ASP A 500 7.07 -19.81 25.18
C ASP A 500 6.44 -18.82 24.19
N ASP A 501 5.11 -18.80 24.15
CA ASP A 501 4.32 -17.92 23.28
C ASP A 501 3.73 -16.77 24.10
N TYR A 502 3.76 -15.56 23.55
CA TYR A 502 3.31 -14.32 24.19
C TYR A 502 2.43 -13.50 23.25
N ALA A 503 1.38 -12.85 23.78
CA ALA A 503 0.65 -11.79 23.08
C ALA A 503 0.77 -10.47 23.82
N MET A 504 0.77 -9.36 23.09
CA MET A 504 0.82 -7.99 23.61
C MET A 504 0.15 -7.01 22.66
N ILE A 505 -0.26 -5.86 23.18
CA ILE A 505 -1.04 -4.85 22.45
C ILE A 505 -0.24 -3.55 22.38
N TRP A 506 -0.28 -2.90 21.22
CA TRP A 506 0.12 -1.52 21.01
C TRP A 506 -1.13 -0.64 21.05
N ASP A 507 -1.10 0.45 21.82
CA ASP A 507 -2.27 1.33 22.07
C ASP A 507 -2.26 2.64 21.25
N GLY A 508 -1.55 2.66 20.12
CA GLY A 508 -1.22 3.88 19.36
C GLY A 508 -0.07 4.71 19.98
N THR A 509 0.48 4.31 21.14
CA THR A 509 1.57 5.05 21.79
C THR A 509 2.64 4.18 22.46
N ALA A 510 2.25 3.02 22.98
CA ALA A 510 3.11 2.15 23.78
C ALA A 510 2.68 0.68 23.71
N TRP A 511 3.67 -0.21 23.85
CA TRP A 511 3.43 -1.64 24.04
C TRP A 511 3.04 -1.97 25.49
N GLY A 512 1.91 -2.65 25.66
CA GLY A 512 1.33 -3.02 26.94
C GLY A 512 0.57 -4.34 26.91
N SER A 513 -0.21 -4.58 27.96
CA SER A 513 -1.14 -5.71 28.10
C SER A 513 -0.55 -7.10 27.84
N ALA A 514 0.77 -7.31 28.00
CA ALA A 514 1.39 -8.59 27.65
C ALA A 514 0.92 -9.77 28.52
N ILE A 515 0.66 -10.91 27.88
CA ILE A 515 0.31 -12.18 28.51
C ILE A 515 1.11 -13.35 27.91
N PRO A 516 1.46 -14.39 28.70
CA PRO A 516 1.86 -15.68 28.17
C PRO A 516 0.62 -16.44 27.67
N LEU A 517 0.77 -17.14 26.54
CA LEU A 517 -0.25 -17.95 25.88
C LEU A 517 -0.04 -19.44 26.16
N ASP A 518 1.16 -19.93 25.82
CA ASP A 518 1.60 -21.31 26.05
C ASP A 518 3.09 -21.36 26.42
N SER A 519 3.52 -22.49 26.99
CA SER A 519 4.92 -22.74 27.38
C SER A 519 5.36 -24.16 26.99
N SER A 520 4.76 -24.71 25.94
CA SER A 520 4.94 -26.10 25.50
C SER A 520 5.10 -26.25 23.99
N GLY A 521 4.77 -25.21 23.21
CA GLY A 521 4.46 -25.19 21.78
C GLY A 521 5.57 -25.63 20.82
N THR A 522 5.63 -25.01 19.64
CA THR A 522 6.56 -25.44 18.56
C THR A 522 8.00 -25.09 18.91
N ALA A 523 8.69 -26.01 19.59
CA ALA A 523 10.10 -25.91 19.98
C ALA A 523 11.11 -26.23 18.85
N GLU A 524 10.69 -26.13 17.59
CA GLU A 524 11.50 -26.45 16.41
C GLU A 524 11.72 -25.21 15.54
N SER A 525 12.82 -25.24 14.78
CA SER A 525 13.53 -24.05 14.30
C SER A 525 12.93 -23.35 13.09
N ASP A 526 11.89 -23.91 12.47
CA ASP A 526 11.40 -23.56 11.13
C ASP A 526 9.86 -23.58 11.06
N GLN A 527 9.16 -23.18 12.12
CA GLN A 527 7.71 -23.31 12.29
C GLN A 527 7.12 -22.11 13.03
N SER A 528 5.90 -21.70 12.67
CA SER A 528 5.17 -20.62 13.34
C SER A 528 3.70 -21.03 13.50
N ALA A 529 3.41 -21.81 14.54
CA ALA A 529 2.05 -22.17 14.93
C ALA A 529 1.36 -21.05 15.75
N ILE A 530 1.61 -19.78 15.40
CA ILE A 530 1.03 -18.57 15.99
C ILE A 530 0.41 -17.71 14.88
N GLY A 531 -0.69 -17.04 15.18
CA GLY A 531 -1.38 -16.13 14.25
C GLY A 531 -2.13 -15.03 15.00
N VAL A 532 -2.36 -13.91 14.31
CA VAL A 532 -3.11 -12.76 14.81
C VAL A 532 -3.84 -12.08 13.65
N ALA A 533 -5.07 -11.66 13.91
CA ALA A 533 -5.92 -10.90 12.99
C ALA A 533 -6.91 -10.06 13.81
N PHE A 534 -7.50 -9.04 13.21
CA PHE A 534 -8.54 -8.21 13.83
C PHE A 534 -9.91 -8.47 13.22
N GLU A 535 -10.96 -8.38 14.02
CA GLU A 535 -12.33 -8.19 13.54
C GLU A 535 -12.50 -6.72 13.12
N ALA A 536 -12.61 -6.43 11.83
CA ALA A 536 -12.51 -5.05 11.33
C ALA A 536 -13.59 -4.11 11.90
N HIS A 537 -14.84 -4.58 12.04
CA HIS A 537 -15.93 -3.74 12.56
C HIS A 537 -16.01 -3.67 14.10
N THR A 538 -15.19 -4.40 14.86
CA THR A 538 -15.22 -4.35 16.35
C THR A 538 -13.88 -4.03 17.00
N GLY A 539 -12.80 -3.91 16.22
CA GLY A 539 -11.44 -3.68 16.73
C GLY A 539 -10.92 -4.79 17.65
N ARG A 540 -11.53 -5.98 17.63
CA ARG A 540 -11.14 -7.10 18.50
C ARG A 540 -10.05 -7.93 17.87
N ALA A 541 -8.91 -8.04 18.55
CA ALA A 541 -7.81 -8.89 18.09
C ALA A 541 -8.06 -10.35 18.49
N LEU A 542 -8.05 -11.25 17.50
CA LEU A 542 -8.11 -12.69 17.66
C LEU A 542 -6.70 -13.28 17.55
N ILE A 543 -6.19 -13.80 18.67
CA ILE A 543 -4.86 -14.40 18.77
C ILE A 543 -5.03 -15.92 18.74
N THR A 544 -4.38 -16.60 17.82
CA THR A 544 -4.42 -18.06 17.64
C THR A 544 -3.05 -18.70 17.84
N TYR A 545 -3.00 -19.89 18.44
CA TYR A 545 -1.76 -20.60 18.74
C TYR A 545 -1.96 -22.12 18.86
N GLY A 546 -0.99 -22.90 18.42
CA GLY A 546 -0.94 -24.36 18.59
C GLY A 546 -0.33 -24.76 19.94
N LYS A 547 -0.60 -26.01 20.39
CA LYS A 547 0.05 -26.61 21.56
C LYS A 547 0.65 -27.96 21.22
N ASN A 548 1.78 -28.29 21.84
CA ASN A 548 2.54 -29.48 21.52
C ASN A 548 1.79 -30.77 21.88
N SER A 549 1.77 -31.70 20.92
CA SER A 549 1.06 -32.96 20.94
C SER A 549 -0.48 -32.81 21.02
N ASP A 550 -1.02 -31.65 20.62
CA ASP A 550 -2.45 -31.38 20.49
C ASP A 550 -2.79 -31.00 19.03
N THR A 551 -3.93 -31.48 18.54
CA THR A 551 -4.45 -31.17 17.19
C THR A 551 -5.23 -29.86 17.15
N ASP A 552 -5.78 -29.45 18.30
CA ASP A 552 -6.65 -28.28 18.41
C ASP A 552 -5.85 -26.96 18.37
N ILE A 553 -6.47 -25.92 17.81
CA ILE A 553 -5.95 -24.54 17.91
C ILE A 553 -6.52 -23.90 19.17
N TYR A 554 -5.68 -23.22 19.93
CA TYR A 554 -6.07 -22.41 21.08
C TYR A 554 -6.16 -20.95 20.68
N TYR A 555 -7.03 -20.19 21.33
CA TYR A 555 -7.17 -18.77 21.03
C TYR A 555 -7.56 -17.94 22.25
N ARG A 556 -7.29 -16.63 22.13
CA ARG A 556 -7.73 -15.57 23.03
C ARG A 556 -8.17 -14.36 22.22
N ILE A 557 -9.09 -13.59 22.79
CA ILE A 557 -9.58 -12.34 22.19
C ILE A 557 -9.14 -11.18 23.09
N TRP A 558 -8.63 -10.11 22.48
CA TRP A 558 -8.51 -8.80 23.11
C TRP A 558 -9.76 -7.98 22.75
N ASN A 559 -10.52 -7.55 23.76
CA ASN A 559 -11.79 -6.85 23.55
C ASN A 559 -11.67 -5.32 23.56
N GLY A 560 -10.52 -4.77 23.13
CA GLY A 560 -10.20 -3.34 23.23
C GLY A 560 -9.74 -2.86 24.61
N SER A 561 -9.93 -3.65 25.68
CA SER A 561 -9.54 -3.25 27.05
C SER A 561 -8.99 -4.38 27.94
N THR A 562 -9.34 -5.62 27.65
CA THR A 562 -8.96 -6.80 28.45
C THR A 562 -8.84 -8.05 27.59
N TRP A 563 -8.03 -9.00 28.05
CA TRP A 563 -7.98 -10.34 27.48
C TRP A 563 -9.14 -11.20 28.00
N GLU A 564 -9.79 -11.89 27.08
CA GLU A 564 -10.73 -12.96 27.39
C GLU A 564 -10.00 -14.22 27.89
N ASP A 565 -10.76 -15.14 28.50
CA ASP A 565 -10.26 -16.45 28.91
C ASP A 565 -9.82 -17.28 27.68
N GLU A 566 -8.87 -18.21 27.87
CA GLU A 566 -8.45 -19.13 26.81
C GLU A 566 -9.61 -20.03 26.36
N ALA A 567 -9.77 -20.15 25.05
CA ALA A 567 -10.69 -21.08 24.40
C ALA A 567 -9.94 -21.94 23.37
N SER A 568 -10.62 -22.96 22.83
CA SER A 568 -10.07 -23.82 21.78
C SER A 568 -11.04 -24.03 20.61
N LEU A 569 -10.45 -24.23 19.43
CA LEU A 569 -11.06 -24.63 18.18
C LEU A 569 -10.65 -26.07 17.91
N THR A 570 -11.61 -26.98 17.99
CA THR A 570 -11.37 -28.40 17.74
C THR A 570 -11.17 -28.68 16.26
N ALA A 571 -10.05 -29.34 15.93
CA ALA A 571 -9.72 -29.68 14.55
C ALA A 571 -10.72 -30.67 13.92
N PRO A 572 -10.80 -30.77 12.58
CA PRO A 572 -11.57 -31.83 11.92
C PRO A 572 -11.18 -33.22 12.43
N THR A 573 -12.15 -34.14 12.50
CA THR A 573 -11.98 -35.47 13.13
C THR A 573 -10.95 -36.38 12.48
N GLU A 574 -10.55 -36.04 11.26
CA GLU A 574 -9.59 -36.70 10.40
C GLU A 574 -8.15 -36.25 10.68
N ILE A 575 -7.96 -35.04 11.21
CA ILE A 575 -6.65 -34.46 11.53
C ILE A 575 -5.99 -35.23 12.69
N SER A 576 -4.69 -35.47 12.55
CA SER A 576 -3.92 -36.28 13.49
C SER A 576 -2.56 -35.69 13.87
N GLY A 577 -2.08 -34.67 13.15
CA GLY A 577 -0.89 -33.89 13.48
C GLY A 577 -1.22 -32.62 14.26
N GLU A 578 -0.28 -32.20 15.12
CA GLU A 578 -0.31 -30.87 15.74
C GLU A 578 -0.06 -29.78 14.70
N ALA A 579 -0.53 -28.56 14.98
CA ALA A 579 -0.28 -27.40 14.12
C ALA A 579 1.22 -27.07 14.02
N ARG A 580 1.67 -26.73 12.81
CA ARG A 580 3.05 -26.34 12.49
C ARG A 580 3.14 -24.97 11.83
N TRP A 581 2.14 -24.62 11.03
CA TRP A 581 1.90 -23.26 10.57
C TRP A 581 0.44 -22.88 10.81
N VAL A 582 0.26 -21.65 11.25
CA VAL A 582 -1.03 -20.97 11.31
C VAL A 582 -0.92 -19.72 10.43
N THR A 583 -1.93 -19.49 9.60
CA THR A 583 -2.11 -18.25 8.85
C THR A 583 -3.55 -17.77 9.03
N SER A 584 -3.74 -16.45 9.05
CA SER A 584 -5.04 -15.83 9.22
C SER A 584 -5.11 -14.50 8.48
N ALA A 585 -6.27 -14.20 7.91
CA ALA A 585 -6.55 -12.92 7.27
C ALA A 585 -7.89 -12.34 7.77
N THR A 586 -7.93 -11.02 7.88
CA THR A 586 -9.12 -10.23 8.21
C THR A 586 -9.94 -9.98 6.95
N ASP A 587 -11.26 -10.08 7.07
CA ASP A 587 -12.21 -9.48 6.13
C ASP A 587 -12.40 -8.01 6.52
N TYR A 588 -11.88 -7.08 5.72
CA TYR A 588 -11.90 -5.65 6.06
C TYR A 588 -13.33 -5.07 6.06
N ALA A 589 -14.28 -5.72 5.38
CA ALA A 589 -15.69 -5.33 5.32
C ALA A 589 -16.59 -6.09 6.33
N SER A 590 -16.02 -6.83 7.30
CA SER A 590 -16.83 -7.47 8.35
C SER A 590 -16.04 -7.85 9.63
N ASN A 591 -16.60 -8.76 10.44
CA ASN A 591 -15.91 -9.40 11.57
C ASN A 591 -15.43 -10.82 11.22
N ASN A 592 -15.42 -11.19 9.93
CA ASN A 592 -14.94 -12.49 9.50
C ASN A 592 -13.40 -12.54 9.57
N ILE A 593 -12.88 -13.67 10.05
CA ILE A 593 -11.46 -13.98 9.99
C ILE A 593 -11.33 -15.39 9.44
N VAL A 594 -10.54 -15.56 8.39
CA VAL A 594 -10.20 -16.88 7.83
C VAL A 594 -8.98 -17.42 8.54
N LEU A 595 -9.00 -18.70 8.88
CA LEU A 595 -7.90 -19.44 9.50
C LEU A 595 -7.48 -20.58 8.58
N GLY A 596 -6.18 -20.68 8.32
CA GLY A 596 -5.55 -21.81 7.64
C GLY A 596 -4.48 -22.45 8.52
N VAL A 597 -4.45 -23.79 8.56
CA VAL A 597 -3.53 -24.55 9.41
C VAL A 597 -2.87 -25.67 8.60
N THR A 598 -1.55 -25.83 8.72
CA THR A 598 -0.83 -27.04 8.28
C THR A 598 -0.27 -27.81 9.48
N THR A 599 -0.25 -29.14 9.40
CA THR A 599 0.08 -30.02 10.53
C THR A 599 1.35 -30.83 10.34
N ALA A 600 1.87 -31.36 11.45
CA ALA A 600 3.03 -32.26 11.49
C ALA A 600 2.91 -33.55 10.65
N ASN A 601 1.69 -33.93 10.24
CA ASN A 601 1.41 -35.14 9.49
C ASN A 601 1.11 -34.89 8.00
N ASN A 602 1.49 -33.71 7.47
CA ASN A 602 1.17 -33.27 6.10
C ASN A 602 -0.33 -33.08 5.85
N GLU A 603 -1.09 -32.74 6.89
CA GLU A 603 -2.51 -32.41 6.76
C GLU A 603 -2.69 -30.89 6.71
N ALA A 604 -3.78 -30.43 6.10
CA ALA A 604 -4.17 -29.04 6.14
C ALA A 604 -5.69 -28.88 6.27
N TRP A 605 -6.10 -27.82 6.97
CA TRP A 605 -7.51 -27.51 7.22
C TRP A 605 -7.76 -26.01 7.34
N LEU A 606 -9.03 -25.64 7.10
CA LEU A 606 -9.52 -24.26 7.07
C LEU A 606 -10.68 -24.09 8.06
N CYS A 607 -10.85 -22.88 8.58
CA CYS A 607 -12.04 -22.48 9.32
C CYS A 607 -12.31 -20.97 9.14
N ILE A 608 -13.56 -20.56 9.37
CA ILE A 608 -13.96 -19.15 9.42
C ILE A 608 -14.40 -18.85 10.85
N TRP A 609 -13.91 -17.75 11.41
CA TRP A 609 -14.51 -17.08 12.57
C TRP A 609 -15.47 -16.00 12.06
N ASN A 610 -16.67 -15.91 12.62
CA ASN A 610 -17.74 -15.01 12.14
C ASN A 610 -18.02 -13.81 13.07
N GLY A 611 -17.02 -13.35 13.81
CA GLY A 611 -17.16 -12.34 14.86
C GLY A 611 -17.77 -12.86 16.17
N SER A 612 -18.20 -14.12 16.25
CA SER A 612 -18.83 -14.65 17.48
C SER A 612 -18.58 -16.13 17.76
N SER A 613 -18.24 -16.89 16.73
CA SER A 613 -18.01 -18.32 16.80
C SER A 613 -17.21 -18.79 15.59
N TRP A 614 -16.51 -19.91 15.77
CA TRP A 614 -15.95 -20.66 14.65
C TRP A 614 -17.04 -21.45 13.92
N GLU A 615 -16.96 -21.46 12.58
CA GLU A 615 -17.75 -22.34 11.74
C GLU A 615 -17.32 -23.81 11.87
N THR A 616 -17.89 -24.71 11.06
CA THR A 616 -17.43 -26.11 11.03
C THR A 616 -16.08 -26.18 10.29
N PRO A 617 -14.99 -26.64 10.93
CA PRO A 617 -13.69 -26.76 10.26
C PRO A 617 -13.71 -27.76 9.11
N LEU A 618 -12.95 -27.47 8.06
CA LEU A 618 -12.85 -28.28 6.85
C LEU A 618 -11.42 -28.78 6.65
N GLU A 619 -11.23 -30.11 6.61
CA GLU A 619 -10.01 -30.72 6.07
C GLU A 619 -9.93 -30.46 4.56
N VAL A 620 -8.78 -29.95 4.09
CA VAL A 620 -8.53 -29.61 2.69
C VAL A 620 -7.35 -30.35 2.07
N GLY A 621 -6.41 -30.87 2.86
CA GLY A 621 -5.26 -31.62 2.35
C GLY A 621 -4.83 -32.75 3.29
N THR A 622 -4.42 -33.88 2.71
CA THR A 622 -3.85 -35.06 3.42
C THR A 622 -2.42 -35.38 2.99
N ALA A 623 -1.83 -34.52 2.15
CA ALA A 623 -0.47 -34.61 1.65
C ALA A 623 0.12 -33.21 1.39
N THR A 624 -0.29 -32.21 2.17
CA THR A 624 0.14 -30.81 2.01
C THR A 624 1.65 -30.70 2.22
N THR A 625 2.32 -30.01 1.30
CA THR A 625 3.74 -29.63 1.44
C THR A 625 3.85 -28.48 2.46
N GLY A 626 5.04 -28.21 3.01
CA GLY A 626 5.18 -27.16 4.04
C GLY A 626 5.09 -27.61 5.50
N LEU A 627 5.84 -28.66 5.85
CA LEU A 627 6.10 -29.03 7.25
C LEU A 627 7.02 -28.04 7.99
N ILE A 628 7.87 -27.33 7.23
CA ILE A 628 8.94 -26.45 7.73
C ILE A 628 9.03 -25.16 6.91
N TYR A 629 7.91 -24.77 6.29
CA TYR A 629 7.72 -23.54 5.52
C TYR A 629 6.21 -23.36 5.23
N PRO A 630 5.68 -22.12 5.14
CA PRO A 630 4.25 -21.88 5.00
C PRO A 630 3.78 -22.06 3.53
N ASN A 631 3.22 -23.23 3.22
CA ASN A 631 2.66 -23.53 1.88
C ASN A 631 1.13 -23.60 1.82
N LEU A 632 0.49 -22.81 2.68
CA LEU A 632 -0.95 -22.56 2.66
C LEU A 632 -1.12 -21.06 2.94
N ALA A 633 -1.91 -20.39 2.10
CA ALA A 633 -2.24 -18.98 2.25
C ALA A 633 -3.75 -18.78 2.19
N VAL A 634 -4.23 -17.75 2.89
CA VAL A 634 -5.65 -17.39 3.02
C VAL A 634 -5.80 -15.88 2.93
N GLY A 635 -6.92 -15.42 2.38
CA GLY A 635 -7.23 -13.99 2.20
C GLY A 635 -8.72 -13.80 1.94
N PHE A 636 -9.18 -12.54 1.91
CA PHE A 636 -10.54 -12.18 1.54
C PHE A 636 -10.58 -11.34 0.25
N GLU A 637 -11.63 -11.52 -0.53
CA GLU A 637 -12.11 -10.59 -1.54
C GLU A 637 -12.80 -9.42 -0.81
N THR A 638 -12.24 -8.21 -0.86
CA THR A 638 -12.65 -7.13 0.06
C THR A 638 -14.01 -6.53 -0.29
N ALA A 639 -14.44 -6.54 -1.56
CA ALA A 639 -15.75 -6.00 -1.94
C ALA A 639 -16.89 -7.03 -1.80
N SER A 640 -16.60 -8.33 -1.94
CA SER A 640 -17.59 -9.41 -1.84
C SER A 640 -17.68 -10.06 -0.44
N GLY A 641 -16.61 -9.99 0.36
CA GLY A 641 -16.47 -10.69 1.64
C GLY A 641 -16.27 -12.21 1.48
N HIS A 642 -15.95 -12.71 0.29
CA HIS A 642 -15.61 -14.12 0.08
C HIS A 642 -14.18 -14.43 0.54
N ALA A 643 -13.94 -15.60 1.13
CA ALA A 643 -12.58 -16.04 1.45
C ALA A 643 -11.99 -16.90 0.32
N LEU A 644 -10.70 -16.73 0.05
CA LEU A 644 -9.90 -17.58 -0.83
C LEU A 644 -8.80 -18.26 -0.02
N ALA A 645 -8.59 -19.55 -0.25
CA ALA A 645 -7.50 -20.32 0.34
C ALA A 645 -6.77 -21.13 -0.72
N ALA A 646 -5.45 -21.01 -0.78
CA ALA A 646 -4.57 -21.73 -1.69
C ALA A 646 -3.58 -22.62 -0.91
N TYR A 647 -3.23 -23.80 -1.45
CA TYR A 647 -2.31 -24.74 -0.80
C TYR A 647 -1.63 -25.68 -1.81
N GLY A 648 -0.38 -26.08 -1.52
CA GLY A 648 0.33 -27.11 -2.29
C GLY A 648 -0.05 -28.54 -1.87
N GLU A 649 -0.02 -29.48 -2.82
CA GLU A 649 -0.40 -30.88 -2.57
C GLU A 649 0.60 -31.89 -3.16
N GLY A 650 1.27 -32.65 -2.28
CA GLY A 650 2.07 -33.81 -2.62
C GLY A 650 3.31 -33.50 -3.47
N ILE A 651 3.21 -33.79 -4.77
CA ILE A 651 4.26 -33.55 -5.79
C ILE A 651 3.68 -32.87 -7.04
N GLN A 652 2.54 -32.22 -6.88
CA GLN A 652 1.77 -31.63 -7.98
C GLN A 652 2.27 -30.22 -8.24
N THR A 653 2.33 -29.82 -9.51
CA THR A 653 2.82 -28.51 -9.95
C THR A 653 1.68 -27.50 -10.09
N GLU A 654 0.44 -27.98 -10.20
CA GLU A 654 -0.75 -27.17 -9.94
C GLU A 654 -1.06 -27.14 -8.43
N PHE A 655 -1.24 -25.95 -7.87
CA PHE A 655 -1.75 -25.80 -6.51
C PHE A 655 -3.26 -26.14 -6.43
N ARG A 656 -3.78 -26.28 -5.21
CA ARG A 656 -5.21 -26.40 -4.94
C ARG A 656 -5.74 -25.11 -4.36
N TYR A 657 -7.02 -24.84 -4.58
CA TYR A 657 -7.71 -23.76 -3.89
C TYR A 657 -9.16 -24.10 -3.52
N ARG A 658 -9.69 -23.31 -2.60
CA ARG A 658 -11.08 -23.28 -2.14
C ARG A 658 -11.53 -21.83 -2.06
N THR A 659 -12.79 -21.58 -2.38
CA THR A 659 -13.48 -20.32 -2.09
C THR A 659 -14.52 -20.55 -1.00
N TRP A 660 -14.88 -19.53 -0.24
CA TRP A 660 -15.96 -19.55 0.75
C TRP A 660 -16.85 -18.33 0.55
N ASP A 661 -18.16 -18.54 0.62
CA ASP A 661 -19.14 -17.47 0.73
C ASP A 661 -20.05 -17.71 1.95
N SER A 662 -20.56 -16.64 2.58
CA SER A 662 -21.35 -16.73 3.82
C SER A 662 -22.69 -17.46 3.65
N ALA A 663 -23.17 -17.69 2.43
CA ALA A 663 -24.44 -18.35 2.14
C ALA A 663 -24.29 -19.86 1.88
N SER A 664 -23.15 -20.29 1.35
CA SER A 664 -22.88 -21.66 0.89
C SER A 664 -21.77 -22.38 1.67
N GLY A 665 -20.90 -21.63 2.34
CA GLY A 665 -19.67 -22.12 2.97
C GLY A 665 -18.58 -22.44 1.94
N TRP A 666 -17.62 -23.27 2.34
CA TRP A 666 -16.49 -23.67 1.49
C TRP A 666 -16.90 -24.47 0.25
N SER A 667 -16.33 -24.13 -0.89
CA SER A 667 -16.49 -24.81 -2.17
C SER A 667 -15.84 -26.20 -2.20
N SER A 668 -16.13 -26.98 -3.24
CA SER A 668 -15.36 -28.18 -3.57
C SER A 668 -13.95 -27.80 -4.02
N GLU A 669 -12.97 -28.67 -3.80
CA GLU A 669 -11.60 -28.41 -4.26
C GLU A 669 -11.48 -28.09 -5.75
N GLN A 670 -10.72 -27.03 -6.04
CA GLN A 670 -10.39 -26.58 -7.38
C GLN A 670 -8.87 -26.65 -7.61
N ILE A 671 -8.48 -26.70 -8.87
CA ILE A 671 -7.08 -26.80 -9.32
C ILE A 671 -6.68 -25.45 -9.91
N GLY A 672 -5.61 -24.85 -9.40
CA GLY A 672 -5.06 -23.58 -9.89
C GLY A 672 -4.28 -23.75 -11.21
N PRO A 673 -3.67 -22.67 -11.73
CA PRO A 673 -2.67 -22.76 -12.79
C PRO A 673 -1.51 -23.71 -12.44
N ASP A 674 -0.90 -24.26 -13.49
CA ASP A 674 0.30 -25.10 -13.40
C ASP A 674 1.55 -24.22 -13.34
N LEU A 675 2.27 -24.24 -12.21
CA LEU A 675 3.52 -23.51 -12.02
C LEU A 675 4.72 -24.21 -12.70
N GLY A 676 4.52 -25.43 -13.22
CA GLY A 676 5.58 -26.28 -13.79
C GLY A 676 6.50 -26.96 -12.77
N VAL A 677 6.47 -26.51 -11.52
CA VAL A 677 7.25 -27.00 -10.37
C VAL A 677 6.35 -27.02 -9.12
N VAL A 678 6.69 -27.85 -8.12
CA VAL A 678 5.94 -27.92 -6.86
C VAL A 678 6.14 -26.64 -6.05
N SER A 679 5.05 -26.08 -5.52
CA SER A 679 5.11 -24.91 -4.63
C SER A 679 5.75 -25.27 -3.28
N ASN A 680 6.57 -24.36 -2.75
CA ASN A 680 7.15 -24.46 -1.41
C ASN A 680 6.62 -23.41 -0.45
N SER A 681 6.61 -22.12 -0.76
CA SER A 681 6.02 -21.14 0.17
C SER A 681 5.14 -20.15 -0.55
N MET A 682 4.02 -19.75 0.06
CA MET A 682 3.08 -18.82 -0.55
C MET A 682 2.56 -17.75 0.43
N THR A 683 2.25 -16.58 -0.10
CA THR A 683 1.39 -15.56 0.53
C THR A 683 0.18 -15.31 -0.37
N LEU A 684 -0.90 -14.82 0.21
CA LEU A 684 -2.09 -14.41 -0.50
C LEU A 684 -2.49 -13.06 0.09
N ASP A 685 -2.22 -12.02 -0.68
CA ASP A 685 -2.31 -10.64 -0.23
C ASP A 685 -3.59 -10.04 -0.83
N SER A 686 -4.46 -9.44 -0.01
CA SER A 686 -5.76 -8.91 -0.45
C SER A 686 -5.67 -7.46 -0.93
N SER A 687 -6.34 -7.12 -2.03
CA SER A 687 -6.58 -5.73 -2.40
C SER A 687 -7.46 -5.06 -1.34
N PRO A 688 -7.15 -3.82 -0.90
CA PRO A 688 -7.97 -3.09 0.07
C PRO A 688 -9.26 -2.52 -0.54
N ALA A 689 -9.39 -2.51 -1.88
CA ALA A 689 -10.48 -1.84 -2.61
C ALA A 689 -11.35 -2.77 -3.48
N SER A 690 -11.00 -4.04 -3.66
CA SER A 690 -11.72 -4.94 -4.59
C SER A 690 -11.64 -6.44 -4.24
N ASP A 691 -12.25 -7.28 -5.08
CA ASP A 691 -12.14 -8.74 -5.04
C ASP A 691 -10.81 -9.29 -5.60
N GLN A 692 -9.84 -8.42 -5.85
CA GLN A 692 -8.52 -8.83 -6.30
C GLN A 692 -7.67 -9.35 -5.14
N LEU A 693 -6.97 -10.47 -5.35
CA LEU A 693 -5.91 -10.94 -4.44
C LEU A 693 -4.66 -11.31 -5.23
N MET A 694 -3.48 -11.06 -4.69
CA MET A 694 -2.21 -11.49 -5.27
C MET A 694 -1.70 -12.74 -4.57
N LEU A 695 -1.64 -13.87 -5.29
CA LEU A 695 -0.97 -15.07 -4.83
C LEU A 695 0.51 -15.00 -5.23
N SER A 696 1.39 -14.90 -4.24
CA SER A 696 2.84 -14.96 -4.43
C SER A 696 3.35 -16.35 -4.06
N VAL A 697 4.10 -17.03 -4.94
CA VAL A 697 4.56 -18.43 -4.71
C VAL A 697 6.04 -18.59 -5.05
N GLN A 698 6.83 -19.06 -4.08
CA GLN A 698 8.17 -19.62 -4.31
C GLN A 698 8.08 -21.15 -4.49
N ASP A 699 8.74 -21.67 -5.51
CA ASP A 699 8.74 -23.09 -5.87
C ASP A 699 9.94 -23.88 -5.29
N GLU A 700 10.03 -25.18 -5.62
CA GLU A 700 11.19 -26.04 -5.28
C GLU A 700 12.51 -25.65 -5.99
N ASN A 701 12.48 -24.84 -7.05
CA ASN A 701 13.66 -24.40 -7.82
C ASN A 701 14.15 -22.98 -7.46
N SER A 702 13.51 -22.29 -6.50
CA SER A 702 13.73 -20.88 -6.15
C SER A 702 13.13 -19.85 -7.12
N GLU A 703 12.29 -20.27 -8.06
CA GLU A 703 11.53 -19.37 -8.95
C GLU A 703 10.36 -18.74 -8.17
N LEU A 704 9.99 -17.50 -8.52
CA LEU A 704 8.99 -16.70 -7.83
C LEU A 704 7.89 -16.27 -8.80
N HIS A 705 6.71 -16.80 -8.54
CA HIS A 705 5.49 -16.66 -9.32
C HIS A 705 4.54 -15.67 -8.65
N TYR A 706 3.86 -14.84 -9.45
CA TYR A 706 2.79 -13.96 -9.00
C TYR A 706 1.55 -14.15 -9.87
N LEU A 707 0.41 -14.46 -9.24
CA LEU A 707 -0.87 -14.71 -9.90
C LEU A 707 -1.98 -13.90 -9.24
N ALA A 708 -2.57 -12.96 -9.98
CA ALA A 708 -3.75 -12.24 -9.52
C ALA A 708 -5.01 -13.13 -9.63
N TRP A 709 -5.80 -13.21 -8.56
CA TRP A 709 -7.20 -13.63 -8.57
C TRP A 709 -8.09 -12.40 -8.74
N ASN A 710 -9.18 -12.48 -9.51
CA ASN A 710 -10.07 -11.35 -9.82
C ASN A 710 -11.52 -11.50 -9.31
N GLY A 711 -11.72 -12.14 -8.16
CA GLY A 711 -13.05 -12.51 -7.64
C GLY A 711 -13.71 -13.73 -8.32
N SER A 712 -13.13 -14.24 -9.42
CA SER A 712 -13.75 -15.35 -10.17
C SER A 712 -12.78 -16.31 -10.87
N SER A 713 -11.56 -15.87 -11.15
CA SER A 713 -10.58 -16.61 -11.93
C SER A 713 -9.14 -16.16 -11.63
N TRP A 714 -8.19 -17.06 -11.90
CA TRP A 714 -6.76 -16.76 -11.88
C TRP A 714 -6.31 -16.13 -13.19
N GLY A 715 -5.50 -15.08 -13.10
CA GLY A 715 -4.82 -14.44 -14.21
C GLY A 715 -3.61 -15.23 -14.73
N THR A 716 -2.71 -14.52 -15.40
CA THR A 716 -1.47 -15.11 -15.95
C THR A 716 -0.47 -15.40 -14.83
N ASP A 717 0.31 -16.48 -14.96
CA ASP A 717 1.48 -16.74 -14.11
C ASP A 717 2.66 -15.83 -14.51
N ASN A 718 3.09 -14.97 -13.59
CA ASN A 718 4.19 -14.05 -13.79
C ASN A 718 5.43 -14.49 -13.00
N ILE A 719 6.40 -15.10 -13.68
CA ILE A 719 7.69 -15.45 -13.10
C ILE A 719 8.60 -14.20 -13.08
N LEU A 720 8.73 -13.56 -11.92
CA LEU A 720 9.46 -12.30 -11.76
C LEU A 720 10.87 -12.49 -11.19
N SER A 721 11.12 -13.61 -10.50
CA SER A 721 12.47 -14.11 -10.25
C SER A 721 12.60 -15.55 -10.72
N THR A 722 13.75 -15.87 -11.33
CA THR A 722 14.15 -17.25 -11.66
C THR A 722 15.10 -17.85 -10.61
N ASN A 723 15.51 -17.07 -9.60
CA ASN A 723 16.27 -17.57 -8.46
C ASN A 723 16.32 -16.57 -7.30
N THR A 724 15.44 -16.77 -6.31
CA THR A 724 15.41 -16.02 -5.04
C THR A 724 16.55 -16.38 -4.06
N GLY A 725 17.30 -17.46 -4.33
CA GLY A 725 18.32 -17.98 -3.44
C GLY A 725 17.80 -18.76 -2.23
N GLU A 726 16.48 -18.98 -2.13
CA GLU A 726 15.80 -19.78 -1.10
C GLU A 726 14.84 -20.81 -1.74
N VAL A 727 14.48 -21.85 -0.98
CA VAL A 727 13.47 -22.86 -1.37
C VAL A 727 12.51 -23.18 -0.23
N LYS A 728 12.34 -22.28 0.73
CA LYS A 728 11.61 -22.50 2.00
C LYS A 728 11.16 -21.21 2.66
N ASN A 729 12.10 -20.26 2.78
CA ASN A 729 11.84 -18.99 3.41
C ASN A 729 11.09 -18.07 2.43
N GLN A 730 10.53 -16.98 2.94
CA GLN A 730 9.84 -15.96 2.14
C GLN A 730 10.73 -14.71 1.97
N PRO A 731 11.75 -14.72 1.09
CA PRO A 731 12.51 -13.52 0.71
C PRO A 731 11.73 -12.73 -0.36
N PHE A 732 10.42 -12.59 -0.17
CA PHE A 732 9.51 -11.87 -1.03
C PHE A 732 8.34 -11.34 -0.21
N VAL A 733 7.74 -10.26 -0.67
CA VAL A 733 6.48 -9.71 -0.17
C VAL A 733 5.75 -9.04 -1.33
N PHE A 734 4.42 -9.14 -1.36
CA PHE A 734 3.58 -8.26 -2.16
C PHE A 734 2.86 -7.29 -1.23
N ILE A 735 2.76 -6.03 -1.63
CA ILE A 735 2.13 -4.96 -0.86
C ILE A 735 1.17 -4.25 -1.81
N TYR A 736 -0.13 -4.28 -1.53
CA TYR A 736 -1.09 -3.42 -2.23
C TYR A 736 -0.98 -1.98 -1.71
N ASP A 737 -1.03 -1.02 -2.62
CA ASP A 737 -1.24 0.39 -2.29
C ASP A 737 -2.53 0.48 -1.45
N GLN A 738 -2.51 1.19 -0.32
CA GLN A 738 -3.64 1.24 0.63
C GLN A 738 -4.78 2.19 0.20
N ASP A 739 -4.73 2.70 -1.03
CA ASP A 739 -5.71 3.61 -1.60
C ASP A 739 -7.09 2.94 -1.68
N GLY A 740 -8.13 3.65 -1.23
CA GLY A 740 -9.50 3.14 -1.25
C GLY A 740 -9.78 1.96 -0.31
N MET A 741 -9.00 1.79 0.77
CA MET A 741 -9.29 0.80 1.81
C MET A 741 -10.72 0.95 2.35
N LEU A 742 -11.56 -0.05 2.08
CA LEU A 742 -12.99 -0.07 2.44
C LEU A 742 -13.20 -0.44 3.92
N VAL A 743 -12.69 0.40 4.81
CA VAL A 743 -12.95 0.33 6.25
C VAL A 743 -13.70 1.59 6.61
N GLU A 744 -14.91 1.45 7.17
CA GLU A 744 -15.58 2.58 7.82
C GLU A 744 -14.72 3.01 9.01
N LEU A 745 -14.00 4.13 8.84
CA LEU A 745 -13.19 4.74 9.88
C LEU A 745 -14.13 5.12 11.03
N ASN A 746 -13.91 4.56 12.23
CA ASN A 746 -14.76 4.85 13.38
C ASN A 746 -14.80 6.37 13.62
N GLU A 747 -15.93 7.04 13.37
CA GLU A 747 -16.02 8.48 13.54
C GLU A 747 -16.02 8.86 15.03
N ALA A 748 -15.57 10.07 15.34
CA ALA A 748 -15.64 10.56 16.70
C ALA A 748 -17.07 11.07 17.03
N PRO A 749 -17.73 10.61 18.11
CA PRO A 749 -19.11 10.99 18.42
C PRO A 749 -19.36 12.50 18.40
N VAL A 750 -20.26 12.94 17.52
CA VAL A 750 -20.55 14.35 17.27
C VAL A 750 -21.41 14.93 18.39
N ASN A 751 -20.79 15.81 19.19
CA ASN A 751 -21.42 16.48 20.32
C ASN A 751 -22.09 17.80 19.92
N SER A 752 -23.41 17.79 19.76
CA SER A 752 -24.21 19.01 19.55
C SER A 752 -24.59 19.64 20.90
N VAL A 753 -23.90 20.73 21.25
CA VAL A 753 -24.10 21.48 22.50
C VAL A 753 -24.61 22.90 22.26
N PRO A 754 -25.52 23.43 23.10
CA PRO A 754 -26.03 24.78 22.94
C PRO A 754 -25.01 25.83 23.42
N ALA A 755 -25.08 27.04 22.85
CA ALA A 755 -24.35 28.20 23.36
C ALA A 755 -24.67 28.48 24.85
N THR A 756 -23.82 29.26 25.53
CA THR A 756 -23.91 29.55 26.98
C THR A 756 -25.34 29.87 27.45
N GLN A 757 -25.87 29.02 28.31
CA GLN A 757 -27.20 29.17 28.91
C GLN A 757 -27.13 30.07 30.16
N TYR A 758 -28.20 30.80 30.43
CA TYR A 758 -28.33 31.66 31.61
C TYR A 758 -29.58 31.30 32.40
N THR A 759 -29.46 31.17 33.71
CA THR A 759 -30.58 30.95 34.63
C THR A 759 -30.44 31.82 35.88
N ALA A 760 -31.52 31.95 36.65
CA ALA A 760 -31.45 32.47 38.00
C ALA A 760 -30.93 31.39 38.96
N ILE A 761 -30.30 31.81 40.06
CA ILE A 761 -29.90 30.88 41.14
C ILE A 761 -31.10 30.03 41.59
N ASP A 762 -30.85 28.78 41.96
CA ASP A 762 -31.84 27.78 42.37
C ASP A 762 -32.96 27.50 41.32
N THR A 763 -32.75 27.87 40.05
CA THR A 763 -33.72 27.64 38.95
C THR A 763 -33.14 26.65 37.93
N PRO A 764 -33.68 25.41 37.82
CA PRO A 764 -33.17 24.40 36.89
C PRO A 764 -33.22 24.86 35.43
N VAL A 765 -32.16 24.57 34.67
CA VAL A 765 -32.15 24.65 33.20
C VAL A 765 -32.62 23.31 32.65
N VAL A 766 -33.57 23.34 31.72
CA VAL A 766 -34.01 22.15 30.99
C VAL A 766 -33.46 22.25 29.57
N PHE A 767 -32.54 21.35 29.25
CA PHE A 767 -32.00 21.16 27.90
C PHE A 767 -33.01 20.32 27.10
N SER A 768 -33.57 20.86 26.01
CA SER A 768 -34.52 20.14 25.16
C SER A 768 -34.71 20.79 23.78
N SER A 769 -35.14 20.00 22.81
CA SER A 769 -35.53 20.48 21.48
C SER A 769 -36.63 21.54 21.53
N GLY A 770 -37.62 21.36 22.42
CA GLY A 770 -38.71 22.33 22.63
C GLY A 770 -38.28 23.70 23.18
N ASN A 771 -37.08 23.78 23.78
CA ASN A 771 -36.46 25.01 24.25
C ASN A 771 -35.39 25.55 23.27
N GLY A 772 -35.08 24.83 22.19
CA GLY A 772 -34.00 25.18 21.25
C GLY A 772 -32.59 25.09 21.86
N ASN A 773 -32.41 24.31 22.93
CA ASN A 773 -31.17 24.17 23.67
C ASN A 773 -30.88 22.69 24.03
N LEU A 774 -31.20 21.77 23.11
CA LEU A 774 -30.89 20.35 23.29
C LEU A 774 -29.37 20.16 23.39
N ILE A 775 -28.96 19.23 24.26
CA ILE A 775 -27.66 18.56 24.14
C ILE A 775 -27.97 17.20 23.51
N SER A 776 -27.28 16.85 22.43
CA SER A 776 -27.39 15.54 21.78
C SER A 776 -26.03 15.07 21.31
N ILE A 777 -25.77 13.79 21.47
CA ILE A 777 -24.68 13.08 20.82
C ILE A 777 -25.32 12.33 19.65
N THR A 778 -24.64 12.34 18.50
CA THR A 778 -24.94 11.50 17.35
C THR A 778 -23.64 10.92 16.85
N ASP A 779 -23.71 9.70 16.38
CA ASP A 779 -22.60 8.88 15.95
C ASP A 779 -23.09 8.19 14.68
N SER A 780 -22.23 8.08 13.66
CA SER A 780 -22.63 7.67 12.31
C SER A 780 -22.69 6.15 12.20
N ASP A 781 -21.81 5.51 12.95
CA ASP A 781 -21.26 4.18 12.79
C ASP A 781 -21.47 3.31 14.04
N ASP A 782 -21.42 3.87 15.26
CA ASP A 782 -21.86 3.17 16.49
C ASP A 782 -23.28 3.59 16.93
N THR A 783 -24.08 2.59 17.29
CA THR A 783 -25.39 2.76 17.91
C THR A 783 -25.36 2.83 19.44
N SER A 784 -24.18 2.74 20.08
CA SER A 784 -24.00 2.55 21.53
C SER A 784 -22.81 3.30 22.16
N VAL A 785 -22.78 4.63 22.02
CA VAL A 785 -21.71 5.48 22.59
C VAL A 785 -21.65 5.51 24.13
N GLU A 786 -20.45 5.67 24.73
CA GLU A 786 -20.28 6.03 26.15
C GLU A 786 -20.25 7.56 26.33
N VAL A 787 -21.06 8.07 27.26
CA VAL A 787 -21.25 9.49 27.54
C VAL A 787 -20.94 9.80 29.00
N THR A 788 -20.05 10.76 29.24
CA THR A 788 -19.80 11.33 30.58
C THR A 788 -20.36 12.76 30.67
N LEU A 789 -21.14 13.05 31.72
CA LEU A 789 -21.66 14.39 32.01
C LEU A 789 -21.21 14.83 33.42
N ASP A 790 -20.58 16.01 33.54
CA ASP A 790 -20.14 16.61 34.80
C ASP A 790 -20.83 17.98 35.05
N ALA A 791 -21.23 18.23 36.29
CA ALA A 791 -21.70 19.53 36.78
C ALA A 791 -20.90 20.03 37.99
N THR A 792 -19.77 20.68 37.69
CA THR A 792 -18.93 21.45 38.64
C THR A 792 -19.69 22.33 39.67
N GLU A 793 -20.82 22.94 39.30
CA GLU A 793 -21.66 23.75 40.20
C GLU A 793 -23.15 23.36 40.16
N GLY A 794 -23.47 22.07 40.37
CA GLY A 794 -24.87 21.65 40.50
C GLY A 794 -25.08 20.14 40.52
N THR A 795 -26.20 19.71 39.95
CA THR A 795 -26.55 18.30 39.74
C THR A 795 -27.32 18.15 38.44
N ILE A 796 -27.06 17.11 37.67
CA ILE A 796 -27.72 16.79 36.40
C ILE A 796 -28.75 15.67 36.63
N SER A 797 -29.83 15.68 35.84
CA SER A 797 -30.79 14.58 35.76
C SER A 797 -31.23 14.38 34.32
N LEU A 798 -31.24 13.13 33.84
CA LEU A 798 -31.74 12.78 32.52
C LEU A 798 -33.28 12.73 32.49
N ASN A 799 -33.88 12.95 31.32
CA ASN A 799 -35.34 12.91 31.16
C ASN A 799 -35.90 11.47 31.22
N GLY A 800 -35.07 10.49 30.84
CA GLY A 800 -35.32 9.06 30.94
C GLY A 800 -34.00 8.30 30.94
N ILE A 801 -34.04 7.06 31.40
CA ILE A 801 -32.88 6.16 31.55
C ILE A 801 -33.14 4.76 30.96
N SER A 802 -34.12 4.66 30.06
CA SER A 802 -34.48 3.39 29.41
C SER A 802 -33.60 3.20 28.18
N GLY A 803 -32.85 2.10 28.13
CA GLY A 803 -31.79 1.84 27.13
C GLY A 803 -30.40 1.91 27.76
N LEU A 804 -30.20 2.91 28.63
CA LEU A 804 -28.89 3.24 29.19
C LEU A 804 -28.39 2.26 30.26
N SER A 805 -27.09 1.96 30.21
CA SER A 805 -26.30 1.27 31.24
C SER A 805 -25.36 2.26 31.93
N PHE A 806 -25.34 2.32 33.25
CA PHE A 806 -24.52 3.29 34.01
C PHE A 806 -23.26 2.65 34.60
N SER A 807 -22.09 3.23 34.30
CA SER A 807 -20.81 2.93 34.94
C SER A 807 -20.54 3.84 36.15
N ASP A 808 -21.04 5.08 36.13
CA ASP A 808 -21.11 5.97 37.32
C ASP A 808 -22.41 6.82 37.35
N GLY A 809 -22.84 7.21 38.55
CA GLY A 809 -24.07 7.98 38.76
C GLY A 809 -25.36 7.15 38.70
N SER A 810 -26.50 7.84 38.72
CA SER A 810 -27.85 7.24 38.74
C SER A 810 -28.81 7.81 37.68
N GLY A 811 -28.32 8.74 36.86
CA GLY A 811 -29.12 9.52 35.91
C GLY A 811 -30.07 10.53 36.58
N THR A 812 -30.01 10.72 37.90
CA THR A 812 -30.95 11.57 38.66
C THR A 812 -30.29 12.28 39.85
N GLY A 813 -29.92 13.53 39.65
CA GLY A 813 -29.43 14.41 40.71
C GLY A 813 -27.95 14.18 41.04
N ASP A 814 -27.19 13.66 40.09
CA ASP A 814 -25.77 13.34 40.24
C ASP A 814 -24.90 14.57 39.89
N THR A 815 -23.74 14.71 40.53
CA THR A 815 -22.75 15.76 40.19
C THR A 815 -21.92 15.38 38.97
N ALA A 816 -21.74 14.08 38.73
CA ALA A 816 -21.20 13.48 37.52
C ALA A 816 -21.93 12.17 37.25
N MET A 817 -22.00 11.73 36.00
CA MET A 817 -22.51 10.41 35.60
C MET A 817 -21.82 9.95 34.32
N THR A 818 -21.61 8.65 34.18
CA THR A 818 -21.10 8.00 32.96
C THR A 818 -22.01 6.82 32.61
N PHE A 819 -22.44 6.75 31.36
CA PHE A 819 -23.39 5.76 30.87
C PHE A 819 -23.21 5.47 29.38
N SER A 820 -23.66 4.31 28.90
CA SER A 820 -23.69 3.94 27.48
C SER A 820 -25.06 3.44 27.03
N GLY A 821 -25.32 3.50 25.71
CA GLY A 821 -26.49 2.95 25.00
C GLY A 821 -27.58 3.98 24.65
#